data_AF-A0A812IHN1-F1
#
_entry.id   AF-A0A812IHN1-F1
#
_cell.length_a   1.000
_cell.length_b   1.000
_cell.length_c   1.000
_cell.angle_alpha   90.00
_cell.angle_beta   90.00
_cell.angle_gamma   90.00
#
_symmetry.space_group_name_H-M   'P 1'
#
loop_
_entity.id
_entity.type
_entity.pdbx_description
1 polymer ?
#
loop_
_entity_poly.entity_id
_entity_poly.type
_entity_poly.pdbx_seq_one_letter_code
_entity_poly.pdbx_strand_id
1 'polypeptide(L)'
;MLKSTLNGNLPDFESLRRVPRAWRRAGSESRQLTKRKGEVEMRIQSLGFTRDRDDMFVHSYSLDTDEELLIACRDGHLGCVQGQSRSFSINFDRALLQVTLQDYQRIPTYRGTIVGKSNAALQLLREKPERVREALLRPAAQRQLTPLQWACSRNLYEVVEHLTTHFAGDVRPSIDYCLFNASRRGYTSIAELLIRRFPTEAEACAGRDAVEAARCGQASVAQLLSERFPDAVRAVASGALLEACRAGSAQIANQFLRDFPEEARVALRPDADGQTPLLAACQTGLVGVVRRLLDQFPEAQRAMEVQDSAGMTPLAWACENGHDPIVELVLRRFPEKMAKVAPIEEELSDSRPEMMQPTNRENMERSGYRLVGSHSAVKQCRWTRNAILGQGQCYKHTFYGINSHQCMEATPSVACANKCTFCWRNHENPVTTSWTFKMDDPEWIVQESIRNHLELVEEVSESPHALPERVLAARSVRHVALSLVGEPVLYPKVAEFVSSLHKRRISTFFVTNGQFPDQLAELPWVTQLYVSLDAPDATTLRDVGRPLFRDYWDRLRRSLATLQEKHPKQRTVCRMTVLKGVAADDEACQGYADLINLSQCDFVELKAATFSPVWDKSNSGLSRDSIPRHDDVLQLARRLVSKLPMYGIAAEHEHSFCVLLGRRDRFYDPFGHWRTWIDFDKFADAAERGETLEPPDFAVETPPWALHQGIPNQYDGKIGFDPQEVRRFRRPMPRLTRCEKRKLWPKHKMMADVAVLTPQEGLDVAASAQELLKQPHVRTVTVFEPAGVGGDVKRAGVRYVAGDPNLNITYKEASLAFSMDLSRRLSRLSKSQGGAHERERICELVRPGERVLVLGSGIGLTACLVGARTACSEVVALEPDEVKHEFALANIRTNKLEGKVSSLCRSPLDVEGLGQFDRICAFLKFQALENLQPLVAAIRTNGTLHFYNHESGEEFLREPTELLDSMRKMCARRVDITWRGKVPRKSISPNMYRVGVDFKVS
;
A
#
# COMPACT_ATOMS: atom_id res chain seq x y z
N MET A 1 50.81 -24.87 -18.19
CA MET A 1 51.49 -25.98 -18.88
C MET A 1 50.47 -27.06 -19.20
N LEU A 2 50.66 -27.79 -20.30
CA LEU A 2 49.72 -28.79 -20.83
C LEU A 2 49.66 -30.09 -19.99
N LYS A 3 48.45 -30.64 -19.83
CA LYS A 3 48.00 -32.05 -19.95
C LYS A 3 46.84 -32.33 -18.97
N SER A 4 45.79 -33.10 -19.28
CA SER A 4 45.18 -33.48 -20.57
C SER A 4 43.88 -34.26 -20.28
N THR A 5 42.83 -33.99 -21.08
CA THR A 5 41.72 -34.91 -21.44
C THR A 5 40.67 -35.41 -20.43
N LEU A 6 39.42 -35.41 -20.93
CA LEU A 6 38.25 -36.28 -20.63
C LEU A 6 37.27 -35.91 -19.51
N ASN A 7 36.40 -34.96 -19.88
CA ASN A 7 34.92 -35.05 -19.89
C ASN A 7 34.20 -35.87 -18.80
N GLY A 8 33.43 -35.13 -18.00
CA GLY A 8 32.38 -35.61 -17.13
C GLY A 8 32.42 -34.85 -15.80
N ASN A 9 31.32 -34.17 -15.45
CA ASN A 9 30.77 -34.02 -14.08
C ASN A 9 29.91 -32.76 -13.90
N LEU A 10 28.73 -32.98 -13.32
CA LEU A 10 27.97 -32.09 -12.43
C LEU A 10 28.47 -32.32 -10.97
N PRO A 11 28.09 -31.55 -9.92
CA PRO A 11 27.43 -30.24 -9.85
C PRO A 11 28.04 -29.26 -8.80
N ASP A 12 27.40 -28.08 -8.66
CA ASP A 12 27.07 -27.27 -7.46
C ASP A 12 28.05 -26.59 -6.44
N PHE A 13 27.51 -25.46 -5.94
CA PHE A 13 27.71 -24.59 -4.77
C PHE A 13 28.97 -24.57 -3.85
N GLU A 14 29.16 -23.34 -3.31
CA GLU A 14 29.74 -22.97 -1.99
C GLU A 14 31.26 -23.05 -1.69
N SER A 15 31.89 -21.86 -1.78
CA SER A 15 32.35 -21.09 -0.60
C SER A 15 33.82 -21.18 -0.05
N LEU A 16 34.20 -20.06 0.60
CA LEU A 16 35.14 -19.88 1.74
C LEU A 16 36.65 -19.52 1.57
N ARG A 17 36.90 -18.18 1.68
CA ARG A 17 38.00 -17.51 2.46
C ARG A 17 39.45 -17.64 1.90
N ARG A 18 40.43 -16.75 2.18
CA ARG A 18 40.69 -15.79 3.29
C ARG A 18 41.41 -14.49 2.85
N VAL A 19 41.28 -13.45 3.67
CA VAL A 19 42.05 -12.16 3.77
C VAL A 19 43.33 -12.45 4.64
N PRO A 20 44.44 -11.64 4.78
CA PRO A 20 44.49 -10.16 4.72
C PRO A 20 45.80 -9.35 4.36
N ARG A 21 45.58 -8.07 4.03
CA ARG A 21 46.31 -6.80 4.40
C ARG A 21 47.86 -6.67 4.38
N ALA A 22 48.32 -5.61 3.70
CA ALA A 22 49.39 -4.70 4.16
C ALA A 22 49.08 -3.22 3.78
N TRP A 23 49.53 -2.25 4.59
CA TRP A 23 49.20 -0.80 4.51
C TRP A 23 50.15 -0.06 3.50
N ARG A 24 50.11 1.26 3.18
CA ARG A 24 49.62 2.48 3.86
C ARG A 24 49.71 3.77 2.98
N ARG A 25 48.85 4.78 3.23
CA ARG A 25 48.97 6.26 2.94
C ARG A 25 49.05 6.71 1.45
N ALA A 26 48.65 7.93 1.06
CA ALA A 26 48.01 9.10 1.74
C ALA A 26 46.88 9.64 0.82
N GLY A 27 45.75 10.19 1.28
CA GLY A 27 45.51 11.54 1.84
C GLY A 27 44.40 12.18 0.97
N SER A 28 43.21 12.54 1.48
CA SER A 28 42.83 13.81 2.13
C SER A 28 43.07 15.06 1.24
N GLU A 29 42.20 16.06 1.08
CA GLU A 29 40.85 16.37 1.61
C GLU A 29 40.31 17.66 0.92
N SER A 30 39.14 18.18 1.35
CA SER A 30 38.57 19.53 1.06
C SER A 30 38.02 19.77 -0.38
N ARG A 31 36.82 20.32 -0.65
CA ARG A 31 35.94 21.36 -0.05
C ARG A 31 36.52 22.79 -0.06
N GLN A 32 36.02 23.69 -0.92
CA GLN A 32 35.09 24.81 -0.56
C GLN A 32 34.88 25.92 -1.64
N LEU A 33 33.75 26.63 -1.52
CA LEU A 33 33.52 28.08 -1.78
C LEU A 33 33.38 28.69 -3.21
N THR A 34 32.11 28.89 -3.61
CA THR A 34 31.44 30.19 -3.96
C THR A 34 31.97 31.21 -5.00
N LYS A 35 31.18 31.36 -6.09
CA LYS A 35 30.55 32.59 -6.67
C LYS A 35 31.35 33.89 -7.03
N ARG A 36 31.14 34.31 -8.30
CA ARG A 36 31.22 35.68 -8.91
C ARG A 36 32.66 36.19 -9.17
N LYS A 37 32.97 36.94 -10.25
CA LYS A 37 32.20 37.92 -11.07
C LYS A 37 32.99 38.25 -12.39
N GLY A 38 32.34 38.51 -13.55
CA GLY A 38 32.94 39.34 -14.65
C GLY A 38 33.18 38.74 -16.07
N GLU A 39 32.32 39.15 -17.02
CA GLU A 39 32.48 39.46 -18.47
C GLU A 39 33.46 38.71 -19.46
N VAL A 40 32.83 37.87 -20.29
CA VAL A 40 32.96 37.49 -21.74
C VAL A 40 34.08 38.04 -22.67
N GLU A 41 34.84 37.13 -23.34
CA GLU A 41 34.98 36.94 -24.83
C GLU A 41 35.96 35.78 -25.20
N MET A 42 35.89 35.15 -26.40
CA MET A 42 36.78 34.03 -26.83
C MET A 42 37.11 33.94 -28.35
N ARG A 43 38.32 33.43 -28.70
CA ARG A 43 38.83 33.09 -30.07
C ARG A 43 39.88 31.93 -30.06
N ILE A 44 40.28 31.38 -31.22
CA ILE A 44 40.80 29.99 -31.45
C ILE A 44 42.18 29.93 -32.20
N GLN A 45 43.08 28.93 -31.92
CA GLN A 45 44.00 28.19 -32.87
C GLN A 45 44.96 27.13 -32.19
N SER A 46 46.00 26.58 -32.86
CA SER A 46 46.16 25.16 -33.30
C SER A 46 47.58 24.78 -33.84
N LEU A 47 47.97 23.47 -33.95
CA LEU A 47 48.97 22.78 -34.89
C LEU A 47 49.81 21.58 -34.30
N GLY A 48 50.53 20.78 -35.14
CA GLY A 48 51.30 19.54 -34.81
C GLY A 48 52.83 19.60 -35.08
N PHE A 49 53.66 18.53 -35.25
CA PHE A 49 53.50 17.09 -35.63
C PHE A 49 54.80 16.23 -35.44
N THR A 50 54.75 14.89 -35.67
CA THR A 50 55.84 13.91 -36.10
C THR A 50 56.97 13.49 -35.12
N ARG A 51 57.73 12.35 -35.24
CA ARG A 51 57.65 11.02 -35.94
C ARG A 51 58.90 10.11 -35.61
N ASP A 52 58.82 8.78 -35.80
CA ASP A 52 59.86 7.69 -35.79
C ASP A 52 60.51 7.38 -34.41
N ARG A 53 60.53 6.17 -33.82
CA ARG A 53 59.77 4.90 -33.99
C ARG A 53 59.45 4.24 -32.63
N ASP A 54 58.40 3.45 -32.46
CA ASP A 54 57.24 3.20 -33.35
C ASP A 54 56.02 4.01 -32.88
N ASP A 55 55.23 4.51 -33.83
CA ASP A 55 54.85 5.93 -33.75
C ASP A 55 53.54 6.25 -33.05
N MET A 56 53.50 6.05 -31.73
CA MET A 56 52.50 6.69 -30.87
C MET A 56 53.08 7.92 -30.16
N PHE A 57 53.30 8.99 -30.93
CA PHE A 57 53.59 10.32 -30.39
C PHE A 57 52.29 10.99 -29.92
N VAL A 58 52.18 11.27 -28.63
CA VAL A 58 51.08 12.05 -28.04
C VAL A 58 51.58 13.47 -27.80
N HIS A 59 51.00 14.45 -28.49
CA HIS A 59 51.14 15.86 -28.14
C HIS A 59 49.80 16.37 -27.63
N SER A 60 49.77 16.75 -26.36
CA SER A 60 48.66 17.49 -25.75
C SER A 60 48.81 18.99 -26.01
N TYR A 61 47.68 19.66 -26.24
CA TYR A 61 47.57 21.11 -26.16
C TYR A 61 46.28 21.45 -25.41
N SER A 62 46.41 22.24 -24.34
CA SER A 62 45.29 22.68 -23.51
C SER A 62 44.62 23.91 -24.11
N LEU A 63 43.28 23.95 -24.05
CA LEU A 63 42.49 25.18 -24.04
C LEU A 63 41.39 25.03 -22.99
N ASP A 64 41.26 26.02 -22.11
CA ASP A 64 40.39 25.96 -20.93
C ASP A 64 38.89 26.00 -21.29
N THR A 65 38.24 24.83 -21.41
CA THR A 65 37.20 24.35 -20.45
C THR A 65 36.46 23.10 -20.96
N ASP A 66 36.60 22.02 -20.18
CA ASP A 66 35.64 20.93 -19.91
C ASP A 66 34.88 20.25 -21.08
N GLU A 67 35.61 19.57 -21.97
CA GLU A 67 35.47 18.10 -22.19
C GLU A 67 36.63 17.58 -23.08
N GLU A 68 37.53 16.76 -22.52
CA GLU A 68 38.66 16.19 -23.28
C GLU A 68 38.28 14.90 -24.04
N LEU A 69 38.54 14.86 -25.35
CA LEU A 69 38.37 13.67 -26.18
C LEU A 69 39.72 12.99 -26.47
N LEU A 70 39.95 11.81 -25.88
CA LEU A 70 41.13 10.97 -26.12
C LEU A 70 40.97 10.11 -27.39
N ILE A 71 41.96 10.17 -28.29
CA ILE A 71 42.13 9.20 -29.39
C ILE A 71 43.56 8.69 -29.37
N ALA A 72 43.71 7.36 -29.26
CA ALA A 72 44.96 6.64 -29.46
C ALA A 72 44.78 5.58 -30.54
N CYS A 73 45.84 5.28 -31.30
CA CYS A 73 45.81 4.28 -32.37
C CYS A 73 47.07 3.42 -32.29
N ARG A 74 46.93 2.11 -32.54
CA ARG A 74 48.05 1.18 -32.61
C ARG A 74 47.76 0.03 -33.58
N ASP A 75 48.75 -0.31 -34.39
CA ASP A 75 48.89 -1.54 -35.19
C ASP A 75 47.70 -1.98 -36.05
N GLY A 76 47.42 -1.18 -37.10
CA GLY A 76 46.93 -1.69 -38.39
C GLY A 76 45.43 -1.95 -38.55
N HIS A 77 44.65 -2.10 -37.48
CA HIS A 77 43.19 -2.21 -37.57
C HIS A 77 42.48 -1.47 -36.43
N LEU A 78 41.67 -0.47 -36.79
CA LEU A 78 40.68 0.14 -35.90
C LEU A 78 39.43 0.47 -36.71
N GLY A 79 38.42 -0.39 -36.58
CA GLY A 79 37.05 -0.12 -36.98
C GLY A 79 36.17 -0.16 -35.74
N CYS A 80 35.10 0.62 -35.73
CA CYS A 80 33.97 0.35 -34.85
C CYS A 80 32.93 -0.45 -35.65
N VAL A 81 32.68 -1.69 -35.20
CA VAL A 81 31.54 -2.53 -35.59
C VAL A 81 30.60 -2.45 -34.39
N GLN A 82 29.39 -1.91 -34.54
CA GLN A 82 28.30 -2.65 -35.17
C GLN A 82 27.80 -2.02 -36.47
N GLY A 83 28.18 -2.66 -37.58
CA GLY A 83 27.30 -2.71 -38.73
C GLY A 83 26.23 -3.76 -38.52
N GLN A 84 24.96 -3.39 -38.67
CA GLN A 84 24.09 -4.25 -39.49
C GLN A 84 24.49 -4.08 -40.97
N SER A 85 24.07 -5.04 -41.79
CA SER A 85 24.63 -5.31 -43.12
C SER A 85 24.42 -4.23 -44.20
N ARG A 86 25.15 -4.42 -45.32
CA ARG A 86 24.90 -3.94 -46.71
C ARG A 86 25.52 -2.61 -47.17
N SER A 87 26.74 -2.76 -47.71
CA SER A 87 27.12 -2.45 -49.10
C SER A 87 26.96 -1.04 -49.71
N PHE A 88 28.06 -0.58 -50.34
CA PHE A 88 28.12 0.33 -51.50
C PHE A 88 27.66 1.79 -51.35
N SER A 89 28.61 2.74 -51.37
CA SER A 89 28.62 3.87 -52.33
C SER A 89 29.88 4.75 -52.21
N ILE A 90 31.01 4.32 -52.83
CA ILE A 90 32.12 5.24 -53.16
C ILE A 90 31.88 5.73 -54.59
N ASN A 91 31.02 6.74 -54.76
CA ASN A 91 30.59 7.19 -56.09
C ASN A 91 30.64 8.70 -56.34
N PHE A 92 31.31 9.49 -55.49
CA PHE A 92 31.59 10.89 -55.84
C PHE A 92 33.04 11.13 -56.26
N ASP A 93 33.99 10.68 -55.45
CA ASP A 93 35.40 10.76 -55.81
C ASP A 93 35.62 10.16 -57.21
N ARG A 94 35.07 8.97 -57.49
CA ARG A 94 35.21 8.35 -58.81
C ARG A 94 34.54 9.13 -59.96
N ALA A 95 33.39 9.78 -59.73
CA ALA A 95 32.67 10.52 -60.77
C ALA A 95 33.35 11.87 -61.09
N LEU A 96 33.75 12.63 -60.06
CA LEU A 96 34.42 13.92 -60.25
C LEU A 96 35.89 13.76 -60.65
N LEU A 97 36.59 12.74 -60.13
CA LEU A 97 37.94 12.40 -60.61
C LEU A 97 37.92 11.84 -62.04
N GLN A 98 36.93 11.05 -62.50
CA GLN A 98 36.93 10.59 -63.91
C GLN A 98 36.77 11.73 -64.93
N VAL A 99 36.12 12.85 -64.57
CA VAL A 99 35.99 14.04 -65.45
C VAL A 99 37.28 14.89 -65.47
N THR A 100 38.20 14.68 -64.52
CA THR A 100 39.43 15.49 -64.33
C THR A 100 40.75 14.72 -64.50
N LEU A 101 40.77 13.39 -64.32
CA LEU A 101 41.99 12.57 -64.27
C LEU A 101 42.54 12.11 -65.63
N GLN A 102 41.94 12.47 -66.77
CA GLN A 102 42.51 12.01 -68.05
C GLN A 102 43.91 12.60 -68.34
N ASP A 103 44.32 13.72 -67.71
CA ASP A 103 45.57 14.42 -68.04
C ASP A 103 46.56 14.67 -66.87
N TYR A 104 46.21 14.39 -65.60
CA TYR A 104 47.10 14.70 -64.45
C TYR A 104 47.42 13.49 -63.56
N GLN A 105 48.45 12.73 -63.94
CA GLN A 105 48.93 11.53 -63.23
C GLN A 105 50.08 11.77 -62.22
N ARG A 106 50.48 13.02 -61.94
CA ARG A 106 51.60 13.31 -61.03
C ARG A 106 51.34 14.53 -60.14
N ILE A 107 51.04 14.28 -58.86
CA ILE A 107 51.48 15.02 -57.65
C ILE A 107 50.91 14.27 -56.41
N PRO A 108 51.75 13.82 -55.45
CA PRO A 108 51.29 13.40 -54.13
C PRO A 108 51.10 14.61 -53.21
N THR A 109 50.27 14.45 -52.17
CA THR A 109 49.88 15.46 -51.16
C THR A 109 48.91 16.56 -51.64
N TYR A 110 47.60 16.34 -51.45
CA TYR A 110 46.64 17.39 -51.04
C TYR A 110 45.36 16.77 -50.45
N ARG A 111 45.34 16.53 -49.13
CA ARG A 111 44.13 16.25 -48.34
C ARG A 111 43.99 17.31 -47.24
N GLY A 112 43.74 18.55 -47.66
CA GLY A 112 43.39 19.66 -46.78
C GLY A 112 41.89 19.75 -46.52
N THR A 113 41.53 19.94 -45.25
CA THR A 113 40.36 20.66 -44.70
C THR A 113 39.02 20.69 -45.48
N ILE A 114 37.95 20.31 -44.76
CA ILE A 114 36.56 20.27 -45.24
C ILE A 114 36.03 21.64 -45.75
N VAL A 115 36.69 22.75 -45.41
CA VAL A 115 36.33 24.12 -45.81
C VAL A 115 36.75 24.46 -47.26
N GLY A 116 37.69 23.72 -47.88
CA GLY A 116 38.27 24.10 -49.18
C GLY A 116 37.51 23.64 -50.44
N LYS A 117 36.49 22.78 -50.31
CA LYS A 117 35.94 22.03 -51.48
C LYS A 117 34.99 22.81 -52.38
N SER A 118 34.28 23.83 -51.88
CA SER A 118 33.40 24.66 -52.72
C SER A 118 34.20 25.41 -53.79
N ASN A 119 35.33 26.03 -53.43
CA ASN A 119 36.13 26.84 -54.37
C ASN A 119 36.74 26.02 -55.51
N ALA A 120 37.29 24.83 -55.22
CA ALA A 120 37.85 23.96 -56.27
C ALA A 120 36.76 23.44 -57.24
N ALA A 121 35.58 23.10 -56.72
CA ALA A 121 34.44 22.73 -57.55
C ALA A 121 33.96 23.92 -58.40
N LEU A 122 33.79 25.11 -57.79
CA LEU A 122 33.39 26.34 -58.48
C LEU A 122 34.38 26.78 -59.56
N GLN A 123 35.68 26.62 -59.34
CA GLN A 123 36.70 26.88 -60.36
C GLN A 123 36.55 25.92 -61.54
N LEU A 124 36.42 24.62 -61.28
CA LEU A 124 36.27 23.62 -62.34
C LEU A 124 34.97 23.80 -63.15
N LEU A 125 33.89 24.23 -62.49
CA LEU A 125 32.61 24.57 -63.13
C LEU A 125 32.75 25.76 -64.10
N ARG A 126 33.59 26.76 -63.77
CA ARG A 126 33.87 27.93 -64.61
C ARG A 126 34.79 27.62 -65.79
N GLU A 127 35.75 26.71 -65.62
CA GLU A 127 36.78 26.43 -66.63
C GLU A 127 36.37 25.43 -67.72
N LYS A 128 35.36 24.56 -67.49
CA LYS A 128 34.99 23.45 -68.39
C LYS A 128 33.47 23.24 -68.56
N PRO A 129 32.68 24.26 -68.99
CA PRO A 129 31.21 24.20 -68.99
C PRO A 129 30.60 23.01 -69.77
N GLU A 130 31.16 22.61 -70.91
CA GLU A 130 30.62 21.49 -71.70
C GLU A 130 30.73 20.13 -70.98
N ARG A 131 31.82 19.88 -70.23
CA ARG A 131 31.96 18.65 -69.42
C ARG A 131 31.01 18.64 -68.22
N VAL A 132 30.69 19.82 -67.68
CA VAL A 132 29.66 19.97 -66.63
C VAL A 132 28.29 19.62 -67.20
N ARG A 133 27.98 20.13 -68.40
CA ARG A 133 26.73 19.86 -69.10
C ARG A 133 26.53 18.38 -69.40
N GLU A 134 27.56 17.70 -69.90
CA GLU A 134 27.56 16.24 -70.10
C GLU A 134 27.30 15.48 -68.78
N ALA A 135 27.92 15.91 -67.68
CA ALA A 135 27.75 15.29 -66.36
C ALA A 135 26.36 15.55 -65.72
N LEU A 136 25.73 16.69 -66.01
CA LEU A 136 24.37 17.02 -65.56
C LEU A 136 23.30 16.18 -66.29
N LEU A 137 23.52 15.84 -67.56
CA LEU A 137 22.56 15.16 -68.44
C LEU A 137 22.70 13.61 -68.46
N ARG A 138 23.49 13.02 -67.55
CA ARG A 138 23.71 11.55 -67.54
C ARG A 138 22.46 10.76 -67.17
N PRO A 139 22.08 9.71 -67.94
CA PRO A 139 20.94 8.84 -67.60
C PRO A 139 21.11 8.08 -66.29
N ALA A 140 20.04 7.95 -65.51
CA ALA A 140 20.02 7.35 -64.16
C ALA A 140 20.29 5.82 -64.09
N ALA A 141 20.62 5.16 -65.21
CA ALA A 141 20.76 3.71 -65.30
C ALA A 141 22.01 3.12 -64.60
N GLN A 142 22.89 3.97 -64.06
CA GLN A 142 23.96 3.59 -63.13
C GLN A 142 23.84 4.46 -61.88
N ARG A 143 24.12 3.91 -60.69
CA ARG A 143 23.90 4.54 -59.36
C ARG A 143 24.85 5.73 -59.05
N GLN A 144 24.92 6.72 -59.93
CA GLN A 144 25.67 7.96 -59.74
C GLN A 144 24.69 9.13 -59.74
N LEU A 145 24.72 9.94 -58.68
CA LEU A 145 23.93 11.17 -58.59
C LEU A 145 24.47 12.20 -59.59
N THR A 146 23.59 13.02 -60.17
CA THR A 146 24.05 14.19 -60.97
C THR A 146 24.83 15.16 -60.06
N PRO A 147 25.70 16.02 -60.63
CA PRO A 147 26.43 17.03 -59.85
C PRO A 147 25.53 17.86 -58.93
N LEU A 148 24.33 18.25 -59.39
CA LEU A 148 23.37 18.99 -58.58
C LEU A 148 22.76 18.14 -57.46
N GLN A 149 22.27 16.94 -57.79
CA GLN A 149 21.71 16.00 -56.79
C GLN A 149 22.71 15.69 -55.67
N TRP A 150 23.99 15.56 -56.02
CA TRP A 150 25.06 15.36 -55.06
C TRP A 150 25.31 16.60 -54.18
N ALA A 151 25.39 17.79 -54.77
CA ALA A 151 25.60 19.04 -54.03
C ALA A 151 24.46 19.28 -53.03
N CYS A 152 23.21 19.09 -53.45
CA CYS A 152 22.02 19.16 -52.60
C CYS A 152 22.06 18.10 -51.47
N SER A 153 22.51 16.87 -51.74
CA SER A 153 22.64 15.82 -50.70
C SER A 153 23.63 16.14 -49.58
N ARG A 154 24.47 17.18 -49.73
CA ARG A 154 25.57 17.56 -48.83
C ARG A 154 25.56 19.01 -48.37
N ASN A 155 24.46 19.73 -48.62
CA ASN A 155 24.29 21.13 -48.23
C ASN A 155 25.33 22.10 -48.82
N LEU A 156 25.79 21.87 -50.06
CA LEU A 156 26.79 22.72 -50.72
C LEU A 156 26.14 23.90 -51.45
N TYR A 157 25.69 24.89 -50.70
CA TYR A 157 24.89 26.02 -51.19
C TYR A 157 25.51 26.72 -52.42
N GLU A 158 26.80 27.07 -52.38
CA GLU A 158 27.42 27.87 -53.46
C GLU A 158 27.53 27.08 -54.77
N VAL A 159 27.71 25.76 -54.66
CA VAL A 159 27.74 24.85 -55.83
C VAL A 159 26.34 24.69 -56.43
N VAL A 160 25.32 24.55 -55.58
CA VAL A 160 23.91 24.54 -56.00
C VAL A 160 23.55 25.88 -56.66
N GLU A 161 23.95 27.00 -56.07
CA GLU A 161 23.75 28.33 -56.63
C GLU A 161 24.42 28.49 -57.99
N HIS A 162 25.69 28.13 -58.13
CA HIS A 162 26.39 28.28 -59.41
C HIS A 162 25.79 27.38 -60.50
N LEU A 163 25.49 26.11 -60.20
CA LEU A 163 24.85 25.20 -61.14
C LEU A 163 23.47 25.70 -61.60
N THR A 164 22.65 26.18 -60.66
CA THR A 164 21.30 26.67 -60.97
C THR A 164 21.28 28.06 -61.61
N THR A 165 22.35 28.86 -61.49
CA THR A 165 22.51 30.12 -62.23
C THR A 165 22.90 29.88 -63.69
N HIS A 166 23.89 29.02 -63.93
CA HIS A 166 24.54 28.93 -65.26
C HIS A 166 24.03 27.77 -66.14
N PHE A 167 23.46 26.72 -65.55
CA PHE A 167 22.96 25.53 -66.26
C PHE A 167 21.46 25.32 -66.04
N ALA A 168 20.70 26.42 -65.88
CA ALA A 168 19.30 26.42 -65.45
C ALA A 168 18.39 25.50 -66.28
N GLY A 169 18.61 25.35 -67.60
CA GLY A 169 17.86 24.43 -68.44
C GLY A 169 18.18 22.95 -68.17
N ASP A 170 19.46 22.63 -68.01
CA ASP A 170 19.96 21.25 -67.89
C ASP A 170 19.70 20.64 -66.50
N VAL A 171 19.53 21.48 -65.47
CA VAL A 171 19.27 21.04 -64.08
C VAL A 171 17.80 20.76 -63.76
N ARG A 172 16.84 21.23 -64.57
CA ARG A 172 15.39 21.07 -64.31
C ARG A 172 14.96 19.64 -63.94
N PRO A 173 15.43 18.57 -64.63
CA PRO A 173 15.06 17.19 -64.27
C PRO A 173 15.56 16.72 -62.90
N SER A 174 16.50 17.44 -62.27
CA SER A 174 17.03 17.10 -60.94
C SER A 174 16.34 17.86 -59.79
N ILE A 175 15.54 18.90 -60.07
CA ILE A 175 14.97 19.79 -59.03
C ILE A 175 14.10 19.01 -58.03
N ASP A 176 13.23 18.13 -58.54
CA ASP A 176 12.37 17.25 -57.75
C ASP A 176 13.14 16.47 -56.67
N TYR A 177 14.20 15.75 -57.07
CA TYR A 177 15.08 15.02 -56.16
C TYR A 177 15.79 15.93 -55.15
N CYS A 178 16.18 17.13 -55.60
CA CYS A 178 16.95 18.07 -54.80
C CYS A 178 16.10 18.71 -53.70
N LEU A 179 14.87 19.11 -54.02
CA LEU A 179 13.94 19.70 -53.05
C LEU A 179 13.45 18.65 -52.05
N PHE A 180 13.16 17.42 -52.49
CA PHE A 180 12.89 16.29 -51.59
C PHE A 180 14.04 16.04 -50.60
N ASN A 181 15.29 16.06 -51.07
CA ASN A 181 16.45 15.90 -50.18
C ASN A 181 16.65 17.08 -49.22
N ALA A 182 16.39 18.30 -49.66
CA ALA A 182 16.45 19.47 -48.80
C ALA A 182 15.37 19.42 -47.70
N SER A 183 14.16 19.00 -48.06
CA SER A 183 13.02 18.80 -47.14
C SER A 183 13.28 17.69 -46.12
N ARG A 184 13.84 16.56 -46.56
CA ARG A 184 14.23 15.45 -45.69
C ARG A 184 15.37 15.78 -44.71
N ARG A 185 16.23 16.75 -45.03
CA ARG A 185 17.46 17.08 -44.26
C ARG A 185 17.50 18.48 -43.65
N GLY A 186 16.45 19.28 -43.81
CA GLY A 186 16.38 20.64 -43.25
C GLY A 186 17.24 21.69 -43.95
N TYR A 187 17.65 21.45 -45.21
CA TYR A 187 18.55 22.36 -45.95
C TYR A 187 17.78 23.59 -46.49
N THR A 188 17.28 24.41 -45.57
CA THR A 188 16.33 25.50 -45.81
C THR A 188 16.82 26.50 -46.86
N SER A 189 18.08 26.92 -46.80
CA SER A 189 18.65 27.85 -47.77
C SER A 189 18.72 27.27 -49.19
N ILE A 190 18.94 25.95 -49.32
CA ILE A 190 18.89 25.26 -50.62
C ILE A 190 17.45 25.12 -51.10
N ALA A 191 16.51 24.78 -50.21
CA ALA A 191 15.09 24.74 -50.55
C ALA A 191 14.60 26.10 -51.06
N GLU A 192 14.89 27.20 -50.34
CA GLU A 192 14.54 28.56 -50.73
C GLU A 192 15.15 28.96 -52.09
N LEU A 193 16.42 28.64 -52.31
CA LEU A 193 17.12 28.90 -53.57
C LEU A 193 16.48 28.16 -54.76
N LEU A 194 16.13 26.89 -54.58
CA LEU A 194 15.49 26.06 -55.61
C LEU A 194 14.07 26.55 -55.90
N ILE A 195 13.26 26.79 -54.86
CA ILE A 195 11.90 27.32 -54.96
C ILE A 195 11.89 28.68 -55.69
N ARG A 196 12.83 29.58 -55.36
CA ARG A 196 12.96 30.90 -55.98
C ARG A 196 13.34 30.84 -57.47
N ARG A 197 14.08 29.83 -57.92
CA ARG A 197 14.59 29.72 -59.30
C ARG A 197 13.78 28.80 -60.20
N PHE A 198 13.10 27.80 -59.64
CA PHE A 198 12.31 26.81 -60.37
C PHE A 198 10.93 26.66 -59.72
N PRO A 199 10.12 27.73 -59.64
CA PRO A 199 8.84 27.71 -58.93
C PRO A 199 7.88 26.68 -59.53
N THR A 200 7.87 26.50 -60.85
CA THR A 200 7.04 25.51 -61.56
C THR A 200 7.38 24.07 -61.19
N GLU A 201 8.66 23.72 -61.12
CA GLU A 201 9.12 22.39 -60.72
C GLU A 201 8.93 22.16 -59.22
N ALA A 202 9.13 23.19 -58.39
CA ALA A 202 8.95 23.12 -56.95
C ALA A 202 7.48 23.00 -56.55
N GLU A 203 6.56 23.72 -57.20
CA GLU A 203 5.12 23.62 -56.96
C GLU A 203 4.61 22.20 -57.23
N ALA A 204 5.06 21.60 -58.33
CA ALA A 204 4.66 20.25 -58.74
C ALA A 204 5.03 19.16 -57.71
N CYS A 205 6.06 19.37 -56.88
CA CYS A 205 6.46 18.44 -55.82
C CYS A 205 6.23 18.95 -54.39
N ALA A 206 5.77 20.19 -54.20
CA ALA A 206 5.66 20.85 -52.90
C ALA A 206 4.83 20.08 -51.87
N GLY A 207 3.72 19.46 -52.29
CA GLY A 207 2.89 18.63 -51.40
C GLY A 207 3.67 17.44 -50.83
N ARG A 208 4.27 16.61 -51.69
CA ARG A 208 5.11 15.47 -51.27
C ARG A 208 6.25 15.93 -50.35
N ASP A 209 6.89 17.04 -50.72
CA ASP A 209 8.05 17.55 -50.00
C ASP A 209 7.68 18.15 -48.64
N ALA A 210 6.47 18.69 -48.49
CA ALA A 210 5.93 19.13 -47.20
C ALA A 210 5.60 17.95 -46.26
N VAL A 211 5.08 16.84 -46.79
CA VAL A 211 4.90 15.60 -46.00
C VAL A 211 6.26 15.05 -45.55
N GLU A 212 7.27 15.04 -46.43
CA GLU A 212 8.62 14.59 -46.06
C GLU A 212 9.28 15.50 -45.01
N ALA A 213 9.11 16.83 -45.14
CA ALA A 213 9.57 17.78 -44.13
C ALA A 213 8.88 17.57 -42.77
N ALA A 214 7.56 17.32 -42.76
CA ALA A 214 6.80 17.01 -41.56
C ALA A 214 7.28 15.72 -40.89
N ARG A 215 7.41 14.63 -41.66
CA ARG A 215 7.91 13.32 -41.23
C ARG A 215 9.33 13.35 -40.67
N CYS A 216 10.17 14.26 -41.19
CA CYS A 216 11.55 14.44 -40.73
C CYS A 216 11.72 15.59 -39.71
N GLY A 217 10.64 16.22 -39.24
CA GLY A 217 10.66 17.31 -38.25
C GLY A 217 11.30 18.62 -38.72
N GLN A 218 11.37 18.86 -40.03
CA GLN A 218 12.10 19.99 -40.62
C GLN A 218 11.23 21.25 -40.75
N ALA A 219 10.95 21.88 -39.62
CA ALA A 219 9.94 22.93 -39.49
C ALA A 219 10.14 24.12 -40.44
N SER A 220 11.36 24.62 -40.60
CA SER A 220 11.65 25.76 -41.48
C SER A 220 11.38 25.46 -42.96
N VAL A 221 11.54 24.22 -43.41
CA VAL A 221 11.24 23.83 -44.80
C VAL A 221 9.74 23.59 -44.99
N ALA A 222 9.07 22.96 -44.01
CA ALA A 222 7.61 22.82 -44.02
C ALA A 222 6.90 24.18 -44.04
N GLN A 223 7.39 25.15 -43.25
CA GLN A 223 6.89 26.52 -43.23
C GLN A 223 7.08 27.21 -44.60
N LEU A 224 8.30 27.16 -45.14
CA LEU A 224 8.64 27.73 -46.45
C LEU A 224 7.76 27.17 -47.59
N LEU A 225 7.48 25.86 -47.58
CA LEU A 225 6.59 25.24 -48.57
C LEU A 225 5.14 25.68 -48.40
N SER A 226 4.65 25.77 -47.16
CA SER A 226 3.28 26.24 -46.86
C SER A 226 3.06 27.70 -47.25
N GLU A 227 4.06 28.56 -47.03
CA GLU A 227 4.02 29.99 -47.40
C GLU A 227 4.11 30.23 -48.91
N ARG A 228 4.82 29.34 -49.65
CA ARG A 228 5.08 29.52 -51.09
C ARG A 228 4.08 28.80 -51.98
N PHE A 229 3.58 27.63 -51.58
CA PHE A 229 2.68 26.80 -52.37
C PHE A 229 1.49 26.30 -51.53
N PRO A 230 0.69 27.22 -50.94
CA PRO A 230 -0.35 26.87 -49.98
C PRO A 230 -1.37 25.87 -50.53
N ASP A 231 -1.74 25.93 -51.80
CA ASP A 231 -2.73 25.01 -52.38
C ASP A 231 -2.18 23.59 -52.62
N ALA A 232 -0.91 23.48 -53.04
CA ALA A 232 -0.22 22.19 -53.18
C ALA A 232 -0.01 21.51 -51.82
N VAL A 233 0.25 22.30 -50.77
CA VAL A 233 0.37 21.81 -49.39
C VAL A 233 -1.00 21.49 -48.77
N ARG A 234 -2.03 22.31 -49.03
CA ARG A 234 -3.42 22.07 -48.61
C ARG A 234 -3.90 20.69 -49.03
N ALA A 235 -3.64 20.29 -50.28
CA ALA A 235 -4.06 19.01 -50.84
C ALA A 235 -3.55 17.77 -50.07
N VAL A 236 -2.51 17.93 -49.23
CA VAL A 236 -1.91 16.85 -48.42
C VAL A 236 -1.88 17.16 -46.92
N ALA A 237 -2.45 18.29 -46.48
CA ALA A 237 -2.27 18.83 -45.14
C ALA A 237 -2.72 17.87 -44.02
N SER A 238 -3.77 17.08 -44.25
CA SER A 238 -4.24 16.05 -43.30
C SER A 238 -3.18 14.97 -43.03
N GLY A 239 -2.48 14.52 -44.08
CA GLY A 239 -1.39 13.55 -43.96
C GLY A 239 -0.10 14.18 -43.40
N ALA A 240 0.23 15.41 -43.82
CA ALA A 240 1.36 16.14 -43.28
C ALA A 240 1.23 16.39 -41.76
N LEU A 241 0.02 16.70 -41.28
CA LEU A 241 -0.28 16.87 -39.86
C LEU A 241 -0.13 15.57 -39.07
N LEU A 242 -0.57 14.43 -39.60
CA LEU A 242 -0.38 13.12 -38.98
C LEU A 242 1.11 12.78 -38.84
N GLU A 243 1.88 12.95 -39.91
CA GLU A 243 3.34 12.69 -39.89
C GLU A 243 4.08 13.67 -38.96
N ALA A 244 3.67 14.94 -38.89
CA ALA A 244 4.22 15.89 -37.92
C ALA A 244 3.97 15.46 -36.46
N CYS A 245 2.78 14.94 -36.14
CA CYS A 245 2.48 14.40 -34.81
C CYS A 245 3.29 13.13 -34.51
N ARG A 246 3.41 12.21 -35.47
CA ARG A 246 4.26 11.00 -35.34
C ARG A 246 5.74 11.34 -35.14
N ALA A 247 6.23 12.38 -35.80
CA ALA A 247 7.59 12.90 -35.65
C ALA A 247 7.80 13.77 -34.39
N GLY A 248 6.83 13.84 -33.48
CA GLY A 248 6.91 14.65 -32.24
C GLY A 248 7.04 16.17 -32.49
N SER A 249 6.72 16.64 -33.70
CA SER A 249 7.10 17.97 -34.18
C SER A 249 6.03 19.02 -33.90
N ALA A 250 5.93 19.43 -32.63
CA ALA A 250 4.93 20.38 -32.15
C ALA A 250 4.84 21.69 -32.96
N GLN A 251 5.97 22.25 -33.44
CA GLN A 251 5.98 23.46 -34.25
C GLN A 251 5.24 23.28 -35.57
N ILE A 252 5.50 22.18 -36.27
CA ILE A 252 4.88 21.83 -37.55
C ILE A 252 3.40 21.55 -37.35
N ALA A 253 3.04 20.73 -36.36
CA ALA A 253 1.65 20.43 -36.06
C ALA A 253 0.83 21.69 -35.71
N ASN A 254 1.37 22.59 -34.88
CA ASN A 254 0.72 23.88 -34.58
C ASN A 254 0.63 24.81 -35.80
N GLN A 255 1.58 24.73 -36.74
CA GLN A 255 1.48 25.44 -38.02
C GLN A 255 0.32 24.91 -38.86
N PHE A 256 0.27 23.61 -39.14
CA PHE A 256 -0.79 23.03 -39.96
C PHE A 256 -2.19 23.25 -39.35
N LEU A 257 -2.30 23.21 -38.01
CA LEU A 257 -3.55 23.53 -37.29
C LEU A 257 -4.01 24.99 -37.41
N ARG A 258 -3.09 25.91 -37.72
CA ARG A 258 -3.38 27.33 -37.91
C ARG A 258 -3.66 27.64 -39.38
N ASP A 259 -2.86 27.08 -40.28
CA ASP A 259 -2.85 27.43 -41.71
C ASP A 259 -3.89 26.61 -42.52
N PHE A 260 -4.23 25.40 -42.06
CA PHE A 260 -5.14 24.45 -42.73
C PHE A 260 -6.16 23.79 -41.76
N PRO A 261 -7.04 24.58 -41.10
CA PRO A 261 -7.89 24.08 -40.02
C PRO A 261 -8.99 23.10 -40.48
N GLU A 262 -9.53 23.23 -41.69
CA GLU A 262 -10.54 22.28 -42.20
C GLU A 262 -9.92 20.94 -42.55
N GLU A 263 -8.72 20.95 -43.14
CA GLU A 263 -7.94 19.77 -43.46
C GLU A 263 -7.49 19.06 -42.17
N ALA A 264 -7.18 19.81 -41.11
CA ALA A 264 -6.92 19.27 -39.78
C ALA A 264 -8.17 18.67 -39.11
N ARG A 265 -9.34 19.29 -39.27
CA ARG A 265 -10.63 18.76 -38.80
C ARG A 265 -11.02 17.46 -39.52
N VAL A 266 -10.76 17.36 -40.83
CA VAL A 266 -10.93 16.12 -41.60
C VAL A 266 -9.98 15.02 -41.12
N ALA A 267 -8.74 15.37 -40.77
CA ALA A 267 -7.73 14.42 -40.28
C ALA A 267 -8.06 13.77 -38.92
N LEU A 268 -9.05 14.29 -38.17
CA LEU A 268 -9.55 13.65 -36.94
C LEU A 268 -10.37 12.38 -37.21
N ARG A 269 -10.70 12.07 -38.47
CA ARG A 269 -11.28 10.78 -38.86
C ARG A 269 -10.16 9.74 -38.98
N PRO A 270 -10.31 8.53 -38.39
CA PRO A 270 -9.32 7.47 -38.53
C PRO A 270 -9.09 7.09 -39.99
N ASP A 271 -7.84 6.77 -40.32
CA ASP A 271 -7.49 6.02 -41.52
C ASP A 271 -7.77 4.50 -41.35
N ALA A 272 -7.32 3.68 -42.30
CA ALA A 272 -7.53 2.24 -42.29
C ALA A 272 -6.86 1.51 -41.10
N ASP A 273 -5.83 2.11 -40.49
CA ASP A 273 -5.11 1.57 -39.33
C ASP A 273 -5.61 2.18 -38.00
N GLY A 274 -6.70 2.96 -38.04
CA GLY A 274 -7.27 3.68 -36.90
C GLY A 274 -6.48 4.92 -36.48
N GLN A 275 -5.53 5.38 -37.30
CA GLN A 275 -4.60 6.43 -36.92
C GLN A 275 -5.22 7.82 -37.11
N THR A 276 -4.94 8.72 -36.16
CA THR A 276 -5.33 10.14 -36.22
C THR A 276 -4.21 11.03 -35.67
N PRO A 277 -4.12 12.31 -36.05
CA PRO A 277 -3.14 13.23 -35.47
C PRO A 277 -3.30 13.43 -33.96
N LEU A 278 -4.51 13.24 -33.42
CA LEU A 278 -4.77 13.29 -31.98
C LEU A 278 -4.20 12.07 -31.26
N LEU A 279 -4.36 10.87 -31.83
CA LEU A 279 -3.75 9.64 -31.30
C LEU A 279 -2.22 9.75 -31.32
N ALA A 280 -1.65 10.15 -32.47
CA ALA A 280 -0.21 10.34 -32.60
C ALA A 280 0.33 11.43 -31.65
N ALA A 281 -0.38 12.55 -31.47
CA ALA A 281 0.01 13.62 -30.55
C ALA A 281 -0.04 13.18 -29.07
N CYS A 282 -0.98 12.32 -28.69
CA CYS A 282 -1.03 11.73 -27.36
C CYS A 282 0.08 10.69 -27.14
N GLN A 283 0.40 9.88 -28.15
CA GLN A 283 1.50 8.91 -28.12
C GLN A 283 2.88 9.59 -27.99
N THR A 284 3.09 10.72 -28.67
CA THR A 284 4.38 11.43 -28.69
C THR A 284 4.49 12.58 -27.68
N GLY A 285 3.48 12.81 -26.83
CA GLY A 285 3.58 13.77 -25.72
C GLY A 285 3.34 15.24 -26.09
N LEU A 286 2.65 15.53 -27.20
CA LEU A 286 2.47 16.89 -27.71
C LEU A 286 1.32 17.65 -27.01
N VAL A 287 1.46 17.90 -25.71
CA VAL A 287 0.45 18.55 -24.83
C VAL A 287 -0.21 19.78 -25.46
N GLY A 288 0.58 20.68 -26.05
CA GLY A 288 0.06 21.90 -26.68
C GLY A 288 -0.74 21.66 -27.97
N VAL A 289 -0.41 20.61 -28.72
CA VAL A 289 -1.13 20.18 -29.93
C VAL A 289 -2.44 19.50 -29.54
N VAL A 290 -2.42 18.60 -28.55
CA VAL A 290 -3.62 17.94 -28.00
C VAL A 290 -4.60 18.97 -27.44
N ARG A 291 -4.11 19.95 -26.66
CA ARG A 291 -4.92 21.08 -26.18
C ARG A 291 -5.59 21.82 -27.34
N ARG A 292 -4.80 22.25 -28.34
CA ARG A 292 -5.31 22.99 -29.50
C ARG A 292 -6.36 22.19 -30.27
N LEU A 293 -6.14 20.89 -30.52
CA LEU A 293 -7.10 20.00 -31.19
C LEU A 293 -8.43 19.92 -30.43
N LEU A 294 -8.38 19.73 -29.11
CA LEU A 294 -9.56 19.62 -28.24
C LEU A 294 -10.30 20.96 -28.05
N ASP A 295 -9.60 22.09 -28.11
CA ASP A 295 -10.18 23.43 -27.98
C ASP A 295 -10.75 23.96 -29.32
N GLN A 296 -10.16 23.60 -30.47
CA GLN A 296 -10.60 24.05 -31.79
C GLN A 296 -11.69 23.18 -32.43
N PHE A 297 -11.70 21.87 -32.19
CA PHE A 297 -12.57 20.93 -32.92
C PHE A 297 -13.42 20.07 -31.97
N PRO A 298 -14.75 20.30 -31.88
CA PRO A 298 -15.65 19.45 -31.09
C PRO A 298 -15.59 17.97 -31.47
N GLU A 299 -15.31 17.65 -32.73
CA GLU A 299 -15.13 16.28 -33.22
C GLU A 299 -13.93 15.56 -32.57
N ALA A 300 -12.95 16.29 -32.03
CA ALA A 300 -11.81 15.70 -31.32
C ALA A 300 -12.25 14.90 -30.08
N GLN A 301 -13.39 15.24 -29.45
CA GLN A 301 -13.97 14.42 -28.38
C GLN A 301 -14.29 12.99 -28.83
N ARG A 302 -14.75 12.80 -30.08
CA ARG A 302 -14.99 11.46 -30.65
C ARG A 302 -13.68 10.78 -31.07
N ALA A 303 -12.72 11.55 -31.58
CA ALA A 303 -11.39 11.03 -31.90
C ALA A 303 -10.65 10.51 -30.64
N MET A 304 -10.96 11.02 -29.44
CA MET A 304 -10.47 10.47 -28.16
C MET A 304 -10.99 9.06 -27.80
N GLU A 305 -11.94 8.49 -28.56
CA GLU A 305 -12.43 7.11 -28.41
C GLU A 305 -11.95 6.18 -29.54
N VAL A 306 -11.28 6.73 -30.56
CA VAL A 306 -10.76 5.93 -31.70
C VAL A 306 -9.66 5.01 -31.19
N GLN A 307 -9.74 3.73 -31.55
CA GLN A 307 -8.69 2.76 -31.31
C GLN A 307 -7.89 2.55 -32.60
N ASP A 308 -6.57 2.41 -32.47
CA ASP A 308 -5.72 1.94 -33.57
C ASP A 308 -5.78 0.41 -33.75
N SER A 309 -4.98 -0.10 -34.69
CA SER A 309 -4.82 -1.54 -34.95
C SER A 309 -4.29 -2.36 -33.76
N ALA A 310 -3.75 -1.74 -32.71
CA ALA A 310 -3.36 -2.38 -31.46
C ALA A 310 -4.47 -2.33 -30.39
N GLY A 311 -5.61 -1.70 -30.67
CA GLY A 311 -6.71 -1.48 -29.72
C GLY A 311 -6.49 -0.26 -28.80
N MET A 312 -5.44 0.52 -29.02
CA MET A 312 -5.05 1.61 -28.14
C MET A 312 -5.77 2.91 -28.49
N THR A 313 -6.37 3.54 -27.48
CA THR A 313 -6.97 4.89 -27.62
C THR A 313 -5.90 5.98 -27.41
N PRO A 314 -6.16 7.25 -27.81
CA PRO A 314 -5.24 8.35 -27.51
C PRO A 314 -4.92 8.49 -26.01
N LEU A 315 -5.90 8.25 -25.13
CA LEU A 315 -5.65 8.30 -23.68
C LEU A 315 -4.81 7.10 -23.21
N ALA A 316 -5.06 5.89 -23.73
CA ALA A 316 -4.23 4.72 -23.42
C ALA A 316 -2.77 4.93 -23.84
N TRP A 317 -2.53 5.49 -25.03
CA TRP A 317 -1.19 5.86 -25.48
C TRP A 317 -0.51 6.96 -24.65
N ALA A 318 -1.27 7.92 -24.12
CA ALA A 318 -0.74 8.92 -23.21
C ALA A 318 -0.33 8.31 -21.85
N CYS A 319 -1.12 7.35 -21.32
CA CYS A 319 -0.77 6.62 -20.10
C CYS A 319 0.45 5.70 -20.30
N GLU A 320 0.44 4.88 -21.36
CA GLU A 320 1.51 3.91 -21.68
C GLU A 320 2.89 4.57 -21.80
N ASN A 321 2.95 5.77 -22.39
CA ASN A 321 4.19 6.51 -22.58
C ASN A 321 4.50 7.52 -21.44
N GLY A 322 3.71 7.55 -20.36
CA GLY A 322 3.96 8.41 -19.19
C GLY A 322 3.75 9.92 -19.44
N HIS A 323 2.82 10.30 -20.32
CA HIS A 323 2.55 11.70 -20.67
C HIS A 323 1.53 12.34 -19.71
N ASP A 324 1.85 12.40 -18.41
CA ASP A 324 0.97 12.88 -17.34
C ASP A 324 0.23 14.20 -17.66
N PRO A 325 0.86 15.25 -18.25
CA PRO A 325 0.15 16.50 -18.54
C PRO A 325 -0.94 16.38 -19.62
N ILE A 326 -0.90 15.32 -20.45
CA ILE A 326 -1.97 14.97 -21.39
C ILE A 326 -3.10 14.25 -20.64
N VAL A 327 -2.74 13.31 -19.77
CA VAL A 327 -3.70 12.57 -18.93
C VAL A 327 -4.49 13.54 -18.05
N GLU A 328 -3.83 14.45 -17.33
CA GLU A 328 -4.48 15.50 -16.54
C GLU A 328 -5.41 16.39 -17.38
N LEU A 329 -4.95 16.81 -18.57
CA LEU A 329 -5.73 17.67 -19.47
C LEU A 329 -7.00 16.97 -19.95
N VAL A 330 -6.90 15.71 -20.36
CA VAL A 330 -8.02 14.90 -20.83
C VAL A 330 -8.98 14.59 -19.69
N LEU A 331 -8.49 14.16 -18.52
CA LEU A 331 -9.32 13.86 -17.34
C LEU A 331 -10.06 15.10 -16.83
N ARG A 332 -9.41 16.27 -16.80
CA ARG A 332 -10.05 17.55 -16.44
C ARG A 332 -11.15 17.96 -17.43
N ARG A 333 -11.04 17.55 -18.70
CA ARG A 333 -11.99 17.92 -19.76
C ARG A 333 -13.15 16.93 -19.89
N PHE A 334 -12.93 15.66 -19.56
CA PHE A 334 -13.86 14.53 -19.71
C PHE A 334 -13.92 13.66 -18.44
N PRO A 335 -14.38 14.21 -17.31
CA PRO A 335 -14.37 13.52 -16.00
C PRO A 335 -15.17 12.21 -15.99
N GLU A 336 -16.19 12.08 -16.85
CA GLU A 336 -16.97 10.86 -17.04
C GLU A 336 -16.14 9.64 -17.47
N LYS A 337 -14.94 9.84 -18.03
CA LYS A 337 -14.02 8.72 -18.34
C LYS A 337 -13.50 8.01 -17.09
N MET A 338 -13.42 8.69 -15.94
CA MET A 338 -13.09 8.03 -14.67
C MET A 338 -14.15 7.02 -14.22
N ALA A 339 -15.42 7.20 -14.61
CA ALA A 339 -16.52 6.33 -14.19
C ALA A 339 -16.61 5.00 -14.97
N LYS A 340 -15.81 4.83 -16.04
CA LYS A 340 -15.76 3.60 -16.86
C LYS A 340 -14.44 2.85 -16.77
N VAL A 341 -13.37 3.49 -16.30
CA VAL A 341 -12.13 2.80 -15.95
C VAL A 341 -12.35 2.12 -14.60
N ALA A 342 -12.77 0.85 -14.65
CA ALA A 342 -12.48 -0.04 -13.52
C ALA A 342 -10.96 0.00 -13.28
N PRO A 343 -10.47 0.05 -12.02
CA PRO A 343 -9.05 0.06 -11.77
C PRO A 343 -8.45 -1.23 -12.32
N ILE A 344 -7.75 -1.11 -13.45
CA ILE A 344 -6.84 -2.14 -13.92
C ILE A 344 -5.64 -2.04 -12.99
N GLU A 345 -5.65 -2.86 -11.95
CA GLU A 345 -4.44 -3.22 -11.21
C GLU A 345 -3.53 -4.05 -12.12
N GLU A 346 -3.01 -3.41 -13.17
CA GLU A 346 -1.77 -3.89 -13.78
C GLU A 346 -0.66 -3.56 -12.81
N GLU A 347 -0.47 -4.50 -11.90
CA GLU A 347 0.83 -4.72 -11.30
C GLU A 347 1.86 -4.81 -12.43
N LEU A 348 2.60 -3.72 -12.64
CA LEU A 348 4.05 -3.84 -12.70
C LEU A 348 4.44 -4.68 -11.49
N SER A 349 4.49 -6.01 -11.69
CA SER A 349 4.64 -6.96 -10.60
C SER A 349 5.95 -6.66 -9.90
N ASP A 350 5.82 -5.96 -8.77
CA ASP A 350 6.93 -5.69 -7.88
C ASP A 350 7.31 -7.05 -7.31
N SER A 351 8.21 -7.75 -8.01
CA SER A 351 8.64 -9.11 -7.72
C SER A 351 9.23 -9.29 -6.31
N ARG A 352 9.42 -8.19 -5.57
CA ARG A 352 9.69 -8.19 -4.14
C ARG A 352 8.48 -8.72 -3.37
N PRO A 353 8.65 -9.63 -2.41
CA PRO A 353 7.53 -10.16 -1.64
C PRO A 353 6.83 -9.06 -0.84
N GLU A 354 5.54 -9.24 -0.56
CA GLU A 354 4.88 -8.48 0.51
C GLU A 354 5.59 -8.70 1.85
N MET A 355 5.58 -7.68 2.70
CA MET A 355 6.15 -7.77 4.05
C MET A 355 5.35 -8.75 4.93
N MET A 356 4.05 -8.95 4.62
CA MET A 356 3.14 -9.80 5.38
C MET A 356 2.75 -11.05 4.60
N GLN A 357 3.23 -12.21 5.07
CA GLN A 357 2.78 -13.51 4.56
C GLN A 357 1.29 -13.76 4.89
N PRO A 358 0.53 -14.51 4.07
CA PRO A 358 -0.93 -14.67 4.25
C PRO A 358 -1.37 -15.14 5.64
N THR A 359 -0.65 -16.08 6.23
CA THR A 359 -0.92 -16.60 7.59
C THR A 359 -0.69 -15.54 8.68
N ASN A 360 0.30 -14.66 8.51
CA ASN A 360 0.56 -13.56 9.43
C ASN A 360 -0.49 -12.46 9.28
N ARG A 361 -0.93 -12.19 8.05
CA ARG A 361 -2.02 -11.26 7.70
C ARG A 361 -3.31 -11.62 8.46
N GLU A 362 -3.77 -12.87 8.36
CA GLU A 362 -4.94 -13.35 9.13
C GLU A 362 -4.78 -13.19 10.66
N ASN A 363 -3.59 -13.50 11.20
CA ASN A 363 -3.36 -13.44 12.65
C ASN A 363 -3.33 -11.99 13.18
N MET A 364 -2.83 -11.05 12.39
CA MET A 364 -2.90 -9.62 12.71
C MET A 364 -4.34 -9.11 12.63
N GLU A 365 -5.11 -9.48 11.61
CA GLU A 365 -6.52 -9.09 11.47
C GLU A 365 -7.38 -9.65 12.63
N ARG A 366 -7.21 -10.93 12.98
CA ARG A 366 -7.81 -11.55 14.19
C ARG A 366 -7.40 -10.85 15.49
N SER A 367 -6.23 -10.21 15.50
CA SER A 367 -5.72 -9.40 16.61
C SER A 367 -6.21 -7.94 16.60
N GLY A 368 -7.13 -7.59 15.70
CA GLY A 368 -7.76 -6.28 15.60
C GLY A 368 -6.91 -5.21 14.91
N TYR A 369 -5.97 -5.61 14.05
CA TYR A 369 -5.32 -4.68 13.12
C TYR A 369 -6.17 -4.56 11.84
N ARG A 370 -6.15 -3.40 11.20
CA ARG A 370 -6.57 -3.21 9.80
C ARG A 370 -5.29 -2.98 9.00
N LEU A 371 -4.99 -3.88 8.08
CA LEU A 371 -3.77 -3.78 7.27
C LEU A 371 -3.98 -2.79 6.13
N VAL A 372 -2.90 -2.14 5.72
CA VAL A 372 -2.88 -1.16 4.62
C VAL A 372 -1.80 -1.63 3.65
N GLY A 373 -2.24 -2.05 2.46
CA GLY A 373 -1.36 -2.58 1.41
C GLY A 373 -0.55 -3.81 1.82
N SER A 374 0.70 -3.84 1.39
CA SER A 374 1.64 -4.95 1.52
C SER A 374 2.51 -4.89 2.79
N HIS A 375 2.60 -3.73 3.44
CA HIS A 375 3.53 -3.53 4.57
C HIS A 375 3.07 -2.63 5.72
N SER A 376 1.93 -1.94 5.60
CA SER A 376 1.46 -0.96 6.59
C SER A 376 0.27 -1.48 7.40
N ALA A 377 -0.03 -0.85 8.55
CA ALA A 377 -1.18 -1.20 9.36
C ALA A 377 -1.65 -0.05 10.27
N VAL A 378 -2.96 -0.05 10.57
CA VAL A 378 -3.56 0.74 11.66
C VAL A 378 -4.27 -0.16 12.66
N LYS A 379 -4.50 0.37 13.86
CA LYS A 379 -5.28 -0.30 14.90
C LYS A 379 -5.94 0.73 15.80
N GLN A 380 -7.11 0.40 16.33
CA GLN A 380 -7.73 1.25 17.36
C GLN A 380 -6.99 1.09 18.68
N CYS A 381 -6.45 2.18 19.19
CA CYS A 381 -5.90 2.21 20.54
C CYS A 381 -7.04 2.01 21.56
N ARG A 382 -6.79 1.24 22.62
CA ARG A 382 -7.76 1.04 23.71
C ARG A 382 -8.24 2.36 24.31
N TRP A 383 -7.37 3.37 24.35
CA TRP A 383 -7.69 4.68 24.91
C TRP A 383 -8.53 5.57 23.98
N THR A 384 -8.47 5.36 22.65
CA THR A 384 -9.42 5.97 21.69
C THR A 384 -10.83 5.56 22.04
N ARG A 385 -11.07 4.25 22.22
CA ARG A 385 -12.36 3.72 22.66
C ARG A 385 -12.79 4.27 24.02
N ASN A 386 -11.89 4.33 25.00
CA ASN A 386 -12.24 4.88 26.32
C ASN A 386 -12.67 6.35 26.24
N ALA A 387 -11.91 7.20 25.53
CA ALA A 387 -12.17 8.63 25.42
C ALA A 387 -13.46 8.95 24.65
N ILE A 388 -13.83 8.17 23.62
CA ILE A 388 -15.14 8.28 22.95
C ILE A 388 -16.31 8.03 23.93
N LEU A 389 -16.10 7.16 24.92
CA LEU A 389 -17.10 6.79 25.93
C LEU A 389 -17.00 7.62 27.23
N GLY A 390 -16.13 8.64 27.30
CA GLY A 390 -15.87 9.42 28.52
C GLY A 390 -15.25 8.65 29.68
N GLN A 391 -14.50 7.57 29.38
CA GLN A 391 -13.98 6.59 30.35
C GLN A 391 -12.48 6.75 30.66
N GLY A 392 -11.87 7.88 30.29
CA GLY A 392 -10.46 8.20 30.51
C GLY A 392 -9.63 8.27 29.23
N GLN A 393 -8.71 9.22 29.20
CA GLN A 393 -7.71 9.40 28.14
C GLN A 393 -6.39 8.67 28.47
N CYS A 394 -5.51 8.48 27.48
CA CYS A 394 -4.21 7.86 27.71
C CYS A 394 -3.22 8.81 28.43
N TYR A 395 -2.14 8.25 28.98
CA TYR A 395 -1.08 9.04 29.64
C TYR A 395 -0.47 10.15 28.78
N LYS A 396 -0.50 10.02 27.44
CA LYS A 396 -0.03 11.08 26.53
C LYS A 396 -0.94 12.30 26.51
N HIS A 397 -2.21 12.16 26.89
CA HIS A 397 -3.10 13.29 27.14
C HIS A 397 -2.59 14.10 28.34
N THR A 398 -2.37 13.45 29.47
CA THR A 398 -1.76 14.04 30.67
C THR A 398 -0.43 14.72 30.38
N PHE A 399 0.45 14.07 29.62
CA PHE A 399 1.80 14.59 29.38
C PHE A 399 1.87 15.72 28.35
N TYR A 400 1.03 15.69 27.30
CA TYR A 400 1.21 16.55 26.12
C TYR A 400 -0.07 17.18 25.55
N GLY A 401 -1.25 16.93 26.13
CA GLY A 401 -2.53 17.46 25.64
C GLY A 401 -3.17 16.68 24.48
N ILE A 402 -2.67 15.49 24.14
CA ILE A 402 -3.17 14.69 23.01
C ILE A 402 -4.59 14.19 23.27
N ASN A 403 -5.51 14.43 22.33
CA ASN A 403 -6.86 13.88 22.38
C ASN A 403 -6.85 12.41 21.92
N SER A 404 -7.08 11.49 22.86
CA SER A 404 -7.00 10.04 22.60
C SER A 404 -8.07 9.58 21.60
N HIS A 405 -9.22 10.24 21.58
CA HIS A 405 -10.32 9.98 20.64
C HIS A 405 -10.05 10.51 19.21
N GLN A 406 -9.03 11.36 19.01
CA GLN A 406 -8.58 11.86 17.70
C GLN A 406 -7.19 11.33 17.31
N CYS A 407 -6.74 10.27 17.99
CA CYS A 407 -5.41 9.69 17.83
C CYS A 407 -5.46 8.36 17.06
N MET A 408 -4.89 8.35 15.86
CA MET A 408 -4.68 7.16 15.04
C MET A 408 -3.40 6.44 15.48
N GLU A 409 -3.46 5.13 15.76
CA GLU A 409 -2.28 4.30 16.02
C GLU A 409 -1.94 3.53 14.73
N ALA A 410 -0.76 3.81 14.16
CA ALA A 410 -0.39 3.36 12.81
C ALA A 410 1.09 2.94 12.71
N THR A 411 1.43 2.27 11.61
CA THR A 411 2.81 2.07 11.15
C THR A 411 2.88 1.98 9.62
N PRO A 412 3.89 2.59 8.97
CA PRO A 412 4.21 2.36 7.57
C PRO A 412 5.08 1.10 7.36
N SER A 413 5.47 0.39 8.43
CA SER A 413 6.32 -0.80 8.35
C SER A 413 6.07 -1.72 9.54
N VAL A 414 5.44 -2.88 9.30
CA VAL A 414 5.19 -3.88 10.36
C VAL A 414 6.41 -4.72 10.76
N ALA A 415 7.51 -4.64 9.99
CA ALA A 415 8.78 -5.33 10.25
C ALA A 415 9.69 -4.53 11.21
N CYS A 416 10.54 -5.22 11.96
CA CYS A 416 11.42 -4.60 12.96
C CYS A 416 12.84 -5.18 12.95
N ALA A 417 13.84 -4.38 13.35
CA ALA A 417 15.20 -4.87 13.60
C ALA A 417 15.40 -5.55 14.97
N ASN A 418 14.38 -5.53 15.85
CA ASN A 418 14.46 -6.06 17.22
C ASN A 418 13.40 -7.15 17.51
N LYS A 419 13.79 -8.11 18.35
CA LYS A 419 12.96 -9.21 18.88
C LYS A 419 12.74 -9.09 20.39
N CYS A 420 12.36 -7.89 20.87
CA CYS A 420 12.35 -7.60 22.31
C CYS A 420 11.49 -8.58 23.12
N THR A 421 11.96 -9.00 24.30
CA THR A 421 11.28 -9.96 25.19
C THR A 421 9.90 -9.48 25.65
N PHE A 422 9.77 -8.18 25.89
CA PHE A 422 8.53 -7.49 26.25
C PHE A 422 7.66 -7.11 25.05
N CYS A 423 8.04 -7.45 23.81
CA CYS A 423 7.21 -7.14 22.67
C CYS A 423 5.95 -8.03 22.67
N TRP A 424 4.77 -7.46 22.47
CA TRP A 424 3.50 -8.20 22.52
C TRP A 424 3.27 -9.16 21.33
N ARG A 425 4.23 -9.23 20.39
CA ARG A 425 4.12 -9.87 19.07
C ARG A 425 4.42 -11.37 18.99
N ASN A 426 4.86 -12.03 20.07
CA ASN A 426 5.27 -13.45 20.04
C ASN A 426 6.36 -13.84 19.00
N HIS A 427 7.10 -12.87 18.43
CA HIS A 427 7.95 -13.05 17.24
C HIS A 427 7.21 -13.44 15.94
N GLU A 428 5.89 -13.27 15.85
CA GLU A 428 5.07 -13.62 14.67
C GLU A 428 5.20 -12.59 13.52
N ASN A 429 5.45 -11.32 13.83
CA ASN A 429 5.72 -10.30 12.81
C ASN A 429 7.08 -10.51 12.12
N PRO A 430 7.21 -10.06 10.84
CA PRO A 430 8.48 -10.02 10.14
C PRO A 430 9.55 -9.23 10.90
N VAL A 431 10.81 -9.61 10.66
CA VAL A 431 11.99 -8.90 11.14
C VAL A 431 12.97 -8.74 9.99
N THR A 432 13.66 -7.60 9.93
CA THR A 432 14.66 -7.32 8.91
C THR A 432 15.63 -6.22 9.36
N THR A 433 16.75 -6.10 8.66
CA THR A 433 17.73 -5.01 8.77
C THR A 433 17.75 -4.09 7.55
N SER A 434 16.97 -4.36 6.51
CA SER A 434 16.88 -3.55 5.28
C SER A 434 15.51 -3.69 4.59
N TRP A 435 15.16 -2.74 3.73
CA TRP A 435 13.94 -2.81 2.93
C TRP A 435 14.13 -3.70 1.69
N THR A 436 13.39 -4.81 1.63
CA THR A 436 13.43 -5.77 0.50
C THR A 436 12.03 -6.18 0.04
N PHE A 437 11.01 -5.40 0.37
CA PHE A 437 9.60 -5.72 0.16
C PHE A 437 8.98 -4.86 -0.94
N LYS A 438 7.81 -5.29 -1.43
CA LYS A 438 6.88 -4.44 -2.19
C LYS A 438 6.69 -3.10 -1.47
N MET A 439 6.63 -2.01 -2.22
CA MET A 439 6.59 -0.65 -1.65
C MET A 439 5.32 0.07 -2.09
N ASP A 440 4.39 0.24 -1.15
CA ASP A 440 3.16 0.98 -1.37
C ASP A 440 3.43 2.50 -1.34
N ASP A 441 2.58 3.31 -1.97
CA ASP A 441 2.74 4.76 -2.06
C ASP A 441 2.45 5.48 -0.72
N PRO A 442 3.29 6.44 -0.28
CA PRO A 442 3.15 7.11 1.02
C PRO A 442 1.84 7.88 1.20
N GLU A 443 1.33 8.52 0.15
CA GLU A 443 0.10 9.31 0.20
C GLU A 443 -1.12 8.38 0.23
N TRP A 444 -1.11 7.31 -0.56
CA TRP A 444 -2.11 6.25 -0.49
C TRP A 444 -2.15 5.55 0.88
N ILE A 445 -0.99 5.20 1.47
CA ILE A 445 -0.93 4.59 2.82
C ILE A 445 -1.57 5.54 3.84
N VAL A 446 -1.33 6.85 3.77
CA VAL A 446 -1.96 7.83 4.68
C VAL A 446 -3.48 7.87 4.52
N GLN A 447 -3.98 7.93 3.28
CA GLN A 447 -5.42 7.94 3.01
C GLN A 447 -6.11 6.69 3.54
N GLU A 448 -5.57 5.50 3.22
CA GLU A 448 -6.13 4.21 3.64
C GLU A 448 -5.96 3.95 5.14
N SER A 449 -4.89 4.47 5.76
CA SER A 449 -4.73 4.46 7.21
C SER A 449 -5.84 5.27 7.90
N ILE A 450 -6.14 6.46 7.39
CA ILE A 450 -7.21 7.31 7.91
C ILE A 450 -8.57 6.64 7.70
N ARG A 451 -8.87 6.12 6.50
CA ARG A 451 -10.13 5.40 6.20
C ARG A 451 -10.35 4.22 7.17
N ASN A 452 -9.39 3.30 7.24
CA ASN A 452 -9.44 2.14 8.13
C ASN A 452 -9.52 2.53 9.62
N HIS A 453 -8.93 3.67 10.04
CA HIS A 453 -9.04 4.14 11.42
C HIS A 453 -10.42 4.72 11.73
N LEU A 454 -11.00 5.50 10.81
CA LEU A 454 -12.33 6.09 10.97
C LEU A 454 -13.43 5.02 11.01
N GLU A 455 -13.33 3.96 10.21
CA GLU A 455 -14.22 2.79 10.29
C GLU A 455 -14.19 2.15 11.69
N LEU A 456 -13.00 1.94 12.27
CA LEU A 456 -12.86 1.43 13.64
C LEU A 456 -13.45 2.38 14.69
N VAL A 457 -13.37 3.71 14.46
CA VAL A 457 -14.00 4.73 15.33
C VAL A 457 -15.52 4.68 15.22
N GLU A 458 -16.07 4.44 14.02
CA GLU A 458 -17.51 4.31 13.79
C GLU A 458 -18.09 3.08 14.51
N GLU A 459 -17.40 1.93 14.48
CA GLU A 459 -17.73 0.71 15.26
C GLU A 459 -17.87 0.98 16.79
N VAL A 460 -17.19 2.00 17.33
CA VAL A 460 -17.33 2.41 18.74
C VAL A 460 -18.45 3.43 18.93
N SER A 461 -18.64 4.29 17.95
CA SER A 461 -19.59 5.41 17.98
C SER A 461 -21.05 4.95 17.99
N GLU A 462 -21.34 3.75 17.49
CA GLU A 462 -22.65 3.09 17.62
C GLU A 462 -23.04 2.73 19.07
N SER A 463 -22.13 2.86 20.04
CA SER A 463 -22.43 2.54 21.43
C SER A 463 -23.42 3.54 22.04
N PRO A 464 -24.48 3.09 22.76
CA PRO A 464 -25.39 3.99 23.50
C PRO A 464 -24.74 4.67 24.72
N HIS A 465 -23.43 4.51 24.89
CA HIS A 465 -22.60 5.17 25.90
C HIS A 465 -21.51 6.06 25.28
N ALA A 466 -21.51 6.25 23.96
CA ALA A 466 -20.62 7.19 23.29
C ALA A 466 -21.11 8.62 23.52
N LEU A 467 -20.18 9.52 23.84
CA LEU A 467 -20.49 10.92 24.06
C LEU A 467 -20.60 11.64 22.71
N PRO A 468 -21.74 12.30 22.38
CA PRO A 468 -21.97 12.86 21.04
C PRO A 468 -20.89 13.82 20.56
N GLU A 469 -20.38 14.66 21.45
CA GLU A 469 -19.30 15.61 21.18
C GLU A 469 -17.95 14.93 20.93
N ARG A 470 -17.66 13.83 21.64
CA ARG A 470 -16.45 13.01 21.42
C ARG A 470 -16.55 12.23 20.10
N VAL A 471 -17.74 11.71 19.75
CA VAL A 471 -18.00 11.07 18.46
C VAL A 471 -17.80 12.05 17.30
N LEU A 472 -18.36 13.26 17.43
CA LEU A 472 -18.21 14.30 16.41
C LEU A 472 -16.73 14.67 16.20
N ALA A 473 -15.96 14.86 17.29
CA ALA A 473 -14.53 15.14 17.22
C ALA A 473 -13.72 13.97 16.63
N ALA A 474 -14.05 12.73 17.00
CA ALA A 474 -13.34 11.51 16.58
C ALA A 474 -13.48 11.19 15.09
N ARG A 475 -14.44 11.82 14.37
CA ARG A 475 -14.52 11.80 12.90
C ARG A 475 -13.34 12.51 12.20
N SER A 476 -12.46 13.17 12.97
CA SER A 476 -11.25 13.81 12.49
C SER A 476 -10.02 13.28 13.23
N VAL A 477 -8.99 12.89 12.49
CA VAL A 477 -7.68 12.53 13.04
C VAL A 477 -6.87 13.81 13.25
N ARG A 478 -6.46 14.10 14.48
CA ARG A 478 -5.57 15.24 14.83
C ARG A 478 -4.15 14.80 15.16
N HIS A 479 -3.99 13.52 15.54
CA HIS A 479 -2.72 12.96 15.98
C HIS A 479 -2.52 11.58 15.36
N VAL A 480 -1.29 11.27 14.95
CA VAL A 480 -0.88 9.91 14.60
C VAL A 480 0.28 9.46 15.49
N ALA A 481 0.08 8.33 16.15
CA ALA A 481 1.10 7.59 16.88
C ALA A 481 1.72 6.57 15.93
N LEU A 482 2.88 6.92 15.36
CA LEU A 482 3.71 6.03 14.56
C LEU A 482 4.53 5.17 15.51
N SER A 483 3.81 4.29 16.20
CA SER A 483 4.31 3.45 17.28
C SER A 483 3.56 2.13 17.41
N LEU A 484 2.71 1.79 16.43
CA LEU A 484 1.84 0.62 16.49
C LEU A 484 2.66 -0.67 16.53
N VAL A 485 3.45 -0.93 15.50
CA VAL A 485 4.20 -2.17 15.39
C VAL A 485 5.33 -2.01 14.35
N GLY A 486 6.35 -2.85 14.44
CA GLY A 486 7.49 -2.80 13.52
C GLY A 486 8.47 -1.68 13.85
N GLU A 487 8.98 -1.02 12.82
CA GLU A 487 9.95 0.08 12.90
C GLU A 487 9.65 1.09 11.78
N PRO A 488 8.97 2.21 12.08
CA PRO A 488 8.51 3.17 11.07
C PRO A 488 9.63 3.78 10.22
N VAL A 489 10.83 4.00 10.79
CA VAL A 489 11.96 4.64 10.08
C VAL A 489 12.59 3.73 9.02
N LEU A 490 12.22 2.45 8.99
CA LEU A 490 12.64 1.50 7.97
C LEU A 490 11.96 1.73 6.61
N TYR A 491 10.81 2.41 6.57
CA TYR A 491 10.08 2.71 5.33
C TYR A 491 10.85 3.77 4.50
N PRO A 492 11.29 3.46 3.26
CA PRO A 492 12.16 4.38 2.51
C PRO A 492 11.53 5.73 2.17
N LYS A 493 10.20 5.80 2.02
CA LYS A 493 9.43 7.03 1.76
C LYS A 493 8.80 7.63 3.02
N VAL A 494 9.46 7.45 4.17
CA VAL A 494 8.96 7.98 5.46
C VAL A 494 8.87 9.51 5.48
N ALA A 495 9.68 10.19 4.68
CA ALA A 495 9.66 11.65 4.59
C ALA A 495 8.39 12.17 3.91
N GLU A 496 8.02 11.59 2.75
CA GLU A 496 6.78 11.91 2.04
C GLU A 496 5.55 11.52 2.87
N PHE A 497 5.61 10.37 3.56
CA PHE A 497 4.55 9.91 4.45
C PHE A 497 4.29 10.89 5.61
N VAL A 498 5.35 11.39 6.27
CA VAL A 498 5.24 12.45 7.29
C VAL A 498 4.70 13.75 6.69
N SER A 499 5.19 14.15 5.51
CA SER A 499 4.71 15.35 4.82
C SER A 499 3.21 15.27 4.47
N SER A 500 2.74 14.11 4.02
CA SER A 500 1.32 13.85 3.72
C SER A 500 0.42 13.99 4.95
N LEU A 501 0.89 13.58 6.12
CA LEU A 501 0.20 13.77 7.41
C LEU A 501 0.17 15.25 7.83
N HIS A 502 1.28 15.97 7.68
CA HIS A 502 1.38 17.39 8.03
C HIS A 502 0.54 18.29 7.13
N LYS A 503 0.47 18.01 5.83
CA LYS A 503 -0.46 18.68 4.89
C LYS A 503 -1.94 18.52 5.28
N ARG A 504 -2.26 17.57 6.16
CA ARG A 504 -3.60 17.30 6.71
C ARG A 504 -3.78 17.83 8.15
N ARG A 505 -2.82 18.62 8.64
CA ARG A 505 -2.73 19.12 10.03
C ARG A 505 -2.70 18.00 11.09
N ILE A 506 -2.22 16.81 10.71
CA ILE A 506 -2.11 15.65 11.61
C ILE A 506 -0.74 15.68 12.28
N SER A 507 -0.71 15.93 13.58
CA SER A 507 0.52 15.91 14.39
C SER A 507 1.11 14.50 14.49
N THR A 508 2.45 14.39 14.48
CA THR A 508 3.18 13.12 14.33
C THR A 508 4.02 12.78 15.56
N PHE A 509 3.70 11.64 16.19
CA PHE A 509 4.43 11.07 17.33
C PHE A 509 5.21 9.85 16.87
N PHE A 510 6.46 10.07 16.50
CA PHE A 510 7.29 9.10 15.78
C PHE A 510 8.15 8.28 16.74
N VAL A 511 8.03 6.95 16.73
CA VAL A 511 8.78 6.07 17.65
C VAL A 511 9.68 5.10 16.91
N THR A 512 10.98 5.13 17.23
CA THR A 512 11.98 4.18 16.74
C THR A 512 12.65 3.41 17.89
N ASN A 513 13.26 2.28 17.57
CA ASN A 513 14.14 1.49 18.44
C ASN A 513 15.62 1.94 18.41
N GLY A 514 15.97 2.94 17.58
CA GLY A 514 17.33 3.49 17.49
C GLY A 514 18.35 2.58 16.80
N GLN A 515 17.93 1.61 15.97
CA GLN A 515 18.84 0.76 15.20
C GLN A 515 19.17 1.29 13.80
N PHE A 516 18.51 2.36 13.38
CA PHE A 516 18.62 2.99 12.05
C PHE A 516 19.03 4.47 12.19
N PRO A 517 20.23 4.76 12.74
CA PRO A 517 20.66 6.13 13.01
C PRO A 517 20.76 7.00 11.75
N ASP A 518 21.12 6.40 10.62
CA ASP A 518 21.33 7.11 9.36
C ASP A 518 19.98 7.60 8.79
N GLN A 519 18.97 6.71 8.74
CA GLN A 519 17.59 7.07 8.39
C GLN A 519 16.94 8.00 9.43
N LEU A 520 17.30 7.85 10.72
CA LEU A 520 16.84 8.76 11.77
C LEU A 520 17.39 10.17 11.57
N ALA A 521 18.64 10.33 11.12
CA ALA A 521 19.22 11.63 10.82
C ALA A 521 18.50 12.31 9.65
N GLU A 522 18.14 11.54 8.62
CA GLU A 522 17.39 12.00 7.44
C GLU A 522 15.89 12.25 7.71
N LEU A 523 15.32 11.71 8.80
CA LEU A 523 13.91 11.91 9.16
C LEU A 523 13.56 13.41 9.25
N PRO A 524 12.51 13.88 8.55
CA PRO A 524 12.11 15.29 8.57
C PRO A 524 11.52 15.69 9.93
N TRP A 525 11.13 16.96 10.03
CA TRP A 525 10.42 17.47 11.20
C TRP A 525 9.15 16.65 11.46
N VAL A 526 9.00 16.19 12.70
CA VAL A 526 7.79 15.55 13.27
C VAL A 526 7.45 16.25 14.57
N THR A 527 6.18 16.22 15.00
CA THR A 527 5.73 16.96 16.19
C THR A 527 6.46 16.54 17.46
N GLN A 528 6.71 15.23 17.63
CA GLN A 528 7.55 14.72 18.72
C GLN A 528 8.23 13.40 18.32
N LEU A 529 9.56 13.39 18.43
CA LEU A 529 10.43 12.26 18.04
C LEU A 529 10.86 11.46 19.27
N TYR A 530 10.75 10.13 19.20
CA TYR A 530 11.06 9.21 20.28
C TYR A 530 12.09 8.17 19.86
N VAL A 531 13.11 7.97 20.70
CA VAL A 531 13.94 6.75 20.69
C VAL A 531 13.58 5.92 21.93
N SER A 532 13.35 4.62 21.73
CA SER A 532 13.11 3.67 22.83
C SER A 532 14.44 3.35 23.52
N LEU A 533 14.50 3.57 24.82
CA LEU A 533 15.68 3.38 25.67
C LEU A 533 15.40 2.24 26.65
N ASP A 534 15.39 1.02 26.13
CA ASP A 534 14.87 -0.15 26.85
C ASP A 534 15.93 -0.90 27.70
N ALA A 535 17.18 -0.44 27.71
CA ALA A 535 18.29 -1.00 28.49
C ALA A 535 19.37 0.04 28.82
N PRO A 536 20.09 -0.08 29.95
CA PRO A 536 21.14 0.85 30.37
C PRO A 536 22.52 0.56 29.76
N ASP A 537 22.72 -0.65 29.23
CA ASP A 537 24.02 -1.12 28.73
C ASP A 537 23.84 -2.11 27.56
N ALA A 538 24.95 -2.44 26.88
CA ALA A 538 24.96 -3.32 25.71
C ALA A 538 24.54 -4.76 26.02
N THR A 539 24.97 -5.33 27.15
CA THR A 539 24.64 -6.68 27.60
C THR A 539 23.14 -6.79 27.84
N THR A 540 22.57 -5.85 28.60
CA THR A 540 21.14 -5.82 28.87
C THR A 540 20.34 -5.59 27.59
N LEU A 541 20.78 -4.70 26.68
CA LEU A 541 20.07 -4.45 25.41
C LEU A 541 20.04 -5.69 24.51
N ARG A 542 21.13 -6.45 24.45
CA ARG A 542 21.18 -7.74 23.73
C ARG A 542 20.13 -8.71 24.29
N ASP A 543 20.01 -8.80 25.61
CA ASP A 543 19.21 -9.82 26.27
C ASP A 543 17.71 -9.47 26.28
N VAL A 544 17.34 -8.20 26.50
CA VAL A 544 15.94 -7.73 26.51
C VAL A 544 15.44 -7.22 25.15
N GLY A 545 16.28 -6.53 24.38
CA GLY A 545 15.92 -5.96 23.08
C GLY A 545 16.09 -6.94 21.92
N ARG A 546 17.04 -7.89 22.04
CA ARG A 546 17.38 -8.90 21.01
C ARG A 546 17.47 -8.29 19.59
N PRO A 547 18.34 -7.29 19.37
CA PRO A 547 18.54 -6.66 18.07
C PRO A 547 19.19 -7.63 17.07
N LEU A 548 18.89 -7.46 15.79
CA LEU A 548 19.47 -8.24 14.69
C LEU A 548 20.87 -7.77 14.27
N PHE A 549 21.17 -6.49 14.44
CA PHE A 549 22.47 -5.90 14.11
C PHE A 549 23.56 -6.38 15.07
N ARG A 550 24.80 -6.47 14.59
CA ARG A 550 25.97 -6.81 15.44
C ARG A 550 26.54 -5.58 16.16
N ASP A 551 26.42 -4.42 15.52
CA ASP A 551 26.79 -3.07 15.98
C ASP A 551 25.61 -2.36 16.68
N TYR A 552 24.67 -3.13 17.24
CA TYR A 552 23.40 -2.64 17.79
C TYR A 552 23.54 -1.56 18.88
N TRP A 553 24.60 -1.63 19.68
CA TRP A 553 24.87 -0.68 20.75
C TRP A 553 25.36 0.66 20.21
N ASP A 554 26.30 0.62 19.26
CA ASP A 554 26.81 1.82 18.60
C ASP A 554 25.72 2.49 17.76
N ARG A 555 24.82 1.71 17.13
CA ARG A 555 23.61 2.22 16.46
C ARG A 555 22.68 2.98 17.41
N LEU A 556 22.41 2.43 18.59
CA LEU A 556 21.60 3.12 19.60
C LEU A 556 22.30 4.42 20.04
N ARG A 557 23.60 4.37 20.36
CA ARG A 557 24.36 5.56 20.78
C ARG A 557 24.41 6.64 19.70
N ARG A 558 24.57 6.28 18.42
CA ARG A 558 24.46 7.22 17.30
C ARG A 558 23.06 7.80 17.19
N SER A 559 22.01 6.99 17.34
CA SER A 559 20.61 7.48 17.33
C SER A 559 20.29 8.43 18.49
N LEU A 560 20.91 8.22 19.67
CA LEU A 560 20.83 9.14 20.81
C LEU A 560 21.57 10.45 20.50
N ALA A 561 22.76 10.42 19.90
CA ALA A 561 23.43 11.65 19.42
C ALA A 561 22.60 12.39 18.35
N THR A 562 21.91 11.67 17.45
CA THR A 562 20.98 12.27 16.49
C THR A 562 19.79 12.98 17.16
N LEU A 563 19.32 12.51 18.32
CA LEU A 563 18.34 13.26 19.12
C LEU A 563 18.94 14.59 19.63
N GLN A 564 20.18 14.59 20.13
CA GLN A 564 20.86 15.81 20.60
C GLN A 564 20.95 16.87 19.49
N GLU A 565 21.28 16.44 18.27
CA GLU A 565 21.36 17.30 17.07
C GLU A 565 19.99 17.86 16.63
N LYS A 566 18.91 17.07 16.76
CA LYS A 566 17.55 17.51 16.40
C LYS A 566 16.84 18.30 17.51
N HIS A 567 17.19 18.08 18.78
CA HIS A 567 16.56 18.70 19.96
C HIS A 567 16.36 20.23 19.89
N PRO A 568 17.27 21.05 19.30
CA PRO A 568 17.03 22.49 19.21
C PRO A 568 15.80 22.83 18.36
N LYS A 569 15.56 22.06 17.29
CA LYS A 569 14.53 22.31 16.28
C LYS A 569 13.27 21.47 16.45
N GLN A 570 13.24 20.53 17.40
CA GLN A 570 12.23 19.47 17.46
C GLN A 570 12.10 18.89 18.86
N ARG A 571 10.87 18.57 19.29
CA ARG A 571 10.62 17.89 20.58
C ARG A 571 11.14 16.46 20.54
N THR A 572 12.00 16.12 21.48
CA THR A 572 12.73 14.84 21.56
C THR A 572 12.44 14.08 22.85
N VAL A 573 12.31 12.76 22.76
CA VAL A 573 11.94 11.91 23.90
C VAL A 573 12.78 10.64 23.94
N CYS A 574 13.36 10.34 25.11
CA CYS A 574 13.82 8.99 25.42
C CYS A 574 12.70 8.24 26.17
N ARG A 575 12.17 7.16 25.60
CA ARG A 575 11.10 6.38 26.24
C ARG A 575 11.65 5.06 26.77
N MET A 576 11.65 4.91 28.09
CA MET A 576 12.11 3.71 28.79
C MET A 576 10.95 2.75 29.04
N THR A 577 11.03 1.53 28.49
CA THR A 577 10.12 0.43 28.88
C THR A 577 10.63 -0.24 30.14
N VAL A 578 10.13 0.19 31.30
CA VAL A 578 10.64 -0.24 32.61
C VAL A 578 10.17 -1.66 32.96
N LEU A 579 11.13 -2.54 33.23
CA LEU A 579 10.96 -3.89 33.73
C LEU A 579 11.66 -4.06 35.09
N LYS A 580 11.08 -4.87 35.97
CA LYS A 580 11.76 -5.29 37.21
C LYS A 580 12.98 -6.13 36.87
N GLY A 581 14.09 -5.87 37.55
CA GLY A 581 15.40 -6.49 37.29
C GLY A 581 16.26 -5.75 36.26
N VAL A 582 15.69 -4.92 35.37
CA VAL A 582 16.45 -4.21 34.32
C VAL A 582 16.99 -2.86 34.79
N ALA A 583 16.30 -2.21 35.73
CA ALA A 583 16.70 -0.96 36.37
C ALA A 583 16.84 -1.15 37.90
N ALA A 584 17.50 -2.22 38.32
CA ALA A 584 17.45 -2.73 39.70
C ALA A 584 18.34 -1.97 40.67
N ASP A 585 19.58 -1.66 40.27
CA ASP A 585 20.64 -1.13 41.12
C ASP A 585 21.06 0.29 40.70
N ASP A 586 22.18 0.80 41.22
CA ASP A 586 22.68 2.15 40.91
C ASP A 586 23.56 2.25 39.67
N GLU A 587 24.15 1.12 39.25
CA GLU A 587 24.95 1.02 38.03
C GLU A 587 24.03 1.06 36.80
N ALA A 588 22.95 0.28 36.81
CA ALA A 588 21.89 0.36 35.80
C ALA A 588 21.24 1.75 35.74
N CYS A 589 21.02 2.39 36.90
CA CYS A 589 20.51 3.76 36.96
C CYS A 589 21.50 4.78 36.37
N GLN A 590 22.81 4.60 36.61
CA GLN A 590 23.85 5.42 36.00
C GLN A 590 23.93 5.23 34.48
N GLY A 591 23.89 3.98 33.97
CA GLY A 591 23.91 3.72 32.53
C GLY A 591 22.75 4.39 31.78
N TYR A 592 21.54 4.38 32.36
CA TYR A 592 20.42 5.16 31.81
C TYR A 592 20.69 6.68 31.85
N ALA A 593 21.22 7.21 32.96
CA ALA A 593 21.55 8.64 33.06
C ALA A 593 22.62 9.06 32.03
N ASP A 594 23.64 8.23 31.78
CA ASP A 594 24.69 8.50 30.80
C ASP A 594 24.13 8.51 29.36
N LEU A 595 23.17 7.64 29.04
CA LEU A 595 22.50 7.61 27.74
C LEU A 595 21.53 8.79 27.54
N ILE A 596 20.86 9.25 28.60
CA ILE A 596 20.02 10.47 28.59
C ILE A 596 20.91 11.71 28.46
N ASN A 597 22.06 11.76 29.13
CA ASN A 597 23.06 12.80 28.95
C ASN A 597 23.68 12.81 27.54
N LEU A 598 23.80 11.65 26.89
CA LEU A 598 24.21 11.56 25.48
C LEU A 598 23.14 12.12 24.53
N SER A 599 21.85 11.89 24.79
CA SER A 599 20.77 12.37 23.91
C SER A 599 20.36 13.82 24.16
N GLN A 600 20.58 14.35 25.37
CA GLN A 600 20.13 15.67 25.80
C GLN A 600 18.63 15.93 25.55
N CYS A 601 17.83 14.86 25.43
CA CYS A 601 16.45 14.93 24.95
C CYS A 601 15.54 15.78 25.86
N ASP A 602 14.49 16.35 25.30
CA ASP A 602 13.58 17.25 26.02
C ASP A 602 12.84 16.55 27.17
N PHE A 603 12.47 15.29 26.95
CA PHE A 603 11.68 14.50 27.89
C PHE A 603 12.19 13.06 28.04
N VAL A 604 12.01 12.50 29.24
CA VAL A 604 12.19 11.06 29.49
C VAL A 604 10.86 10.48 29.95
N GLU A 605 10.28 9.59 29.15
CA GLU A 605 9.09 8.82 29.52
C GLU A 605 9.51 7.52 30.21
N LEU A 606 9.34 7.42 31.53
CA LEU A 606 9.45 6.16 32.24
C LEU A 606 8.09 5.48 32.23
N LYS A 607 7.97 4.32 31.58
CA LYS A 607 6.70 3.59 31.46
C LYS A 607 6.86 2.12 31.81
N ALA A 608 6.10 1.64 32.79
CA ALA A 608 6.07 0.21 33.10
C ALA A 608 5.64 -0.64 31.90
N ALA A 609 6.31 -1.77 31.69
CA ALA A 609 5.88 -2.76 30.71
C ALA A 609 4.47 -3.28 31.05
N THR A 610 3.59 -3.37 30.04
CA THR A 610 2.21 -3.83 30.22
C THR A 610 2.09 -5.32 29.90
N PHE A 611 1.62 -6.13 30.86
CA PHE A 611 1.52 -7.59 30.70
C PHE A 611 0.75 -8.00 29.44
N SER A 612 1.39 -8.81 28.59
CA SER A 612 0.70 -9.56 27.54
C SER A 612 0.57 -11.04 27.91
N PRO A 613 -0.64 -11.65 27.87
CA PRO A 613 -0.82 -13.10 28.03
C PRO A 613 -0.09 -13.95 26.98
N VAL A 614 0.43 -13.31 25.94
CA VAL A 614 1.29 -13.91 24.91
C VAL A 614 2.67 -14.24 25.47
N TRP A 615 3.16 -13.48 26.47
CA TRP A 615 4.50 -13.66 27.03
C TRP A 615 4.68 -15.05 27.65
N ASP A 616 3.64 -15.56 28.34
CA ASP A 616 3.58 -16.90 28.93
C ASP A 616 3.80 -18.04 27.90
N LYS A 617 3.61 -17.78 26.59
CA LYS A 617 3.76 -18.77 25.51
C LYS A 617 5.07 -18.66 24.72
N SER A 618 5.85 -17.60 24.95
CA SER A 618 6.79 -17.05 23.96
C SER A 618 8.28 -17.29 24.22
N ASN A 619 8.64 -18.01 25.29
CA ASN A 619 9.99 -18.02 25.86
C ASN A 619 10.59 -16.61 26.08
N SER A 620 9.74 -15.62 26.40
CA SER A 620 10.17 -14.26 26.77
C SER A 620 10.96 -14.22 28.08
N GLY A 621 10.71 -15.15 29.00
CA GLY A 621 11.21 -15.11 30.38
C GLY A 621 10.50 -14.09 31.28
N LEU A 622 9.49 -13.38 30.76
CA LEU A 622 8.77 -12.34 31.50
C LEU A 622 7.48 -12.89 32.09
N SER A 623 7.23 -12.58 33.37
CA SER A 623 6.00 -12.92 34.08
C SER A 623 5.24 -11.65 34.49
N ARG A 624 4.14 -11.83 35.23
CA ARG A 624 3.44 -10.70 35.87
C ARG A 624 4.28 -9.98 36.92
N ASP A 625 5.26 -10.67 37.51
CA ASP A 625 6.11 -10.15 38.59
C ASP A 625 7.29 -9.34 38.03
N SER A 626 7.61 -9.52 36.74
CA SER A 626 8.54 -8.66 35.98
C SER A 626 8.05 -7.22 35.78
N ILE A 627 6.81 -6.90 36.20
CA ILE A 627 6.18 -5.61 35.94
C ILE A 627 6.27 -4.70 37.18
N PRO A 628 6.87 -3.50 37.04
CA PRO A 628 6.87 -2.51 38.10
C PRO A 628 5.47 -1.90 38.31
N ARG A 629 5.17 -1.55 39.56
CA ARG A 629 4.04 -0.68 39.93
C ARG A 629 4.45 0.79 39.73
N HIS A 630 3.48 1.70 39.87
CA HIS A 630 3.76 3.13 39.82
C HIS A 630 4.91 3.56 40.75
N ASP A 631 4.88 3.11 42.01
CA ASP A 631 5.87 3.51 43.02
C ASP A 631 7.28 3.04 42.67
N ASP A 632 7.42 1.86 42.05
CA ASP A 632 8.69 1.34 41.54
C ASP A 632 9.24 2.27 40.42
N VAL A 633 8.36 2.72 39.50
CA VAL A 633 8.71 3.64 38.40
C VAL A 633 9.05 5.04 38.94
N LEU A 634 8.31 5.54 39.93
CA LEU A 634 8.53 6.85 40.55
C LEU A 634 9.83 6.87 41.39
N GLN A 635 10.17 5.77 42.05
CA GLN A 635 11.48 5.63 42.72
C GLN A 635 12.63 5.69 41.71
N LEU A 636 12.51 4.98 40.57
CA LEU A 636 13.49 5.08 39.49
C LEU A 636 13.59 6.51 38.92
N ALA A 637 12.47 7.19 38.71
CA ALA A 637 12.43 8.58 38.25
C ALA A 637 13.18 9.52 39.20
N ARG A 638 12.97 9.40 40.51
CA ARG A 638 13.68 10.18 41.55
C ARG A 638 15.19 9.90 41.54
N ARG A 639 15.60 8.64 41.38
CA ARG A 639 17.01 8.26 41.30
C ARG A 639 17.68 8.82 40.05
N LEU A 640 17.04 8.73 38.87
CA LEU A 640 17.51 9.36 37.63
C LEU A 640 17.65 10.88 37.78
N VAL A 641 16.65 11.58 38.35
CA VAL A 641 16.73 13.03 38.57
C VAL A 641 17.91 13.41 39.48
N SER A 642 18.27 12.59 40.47
CA SER A 642 19.46 12.84 41.31
C SER A 642 20.79 12.76 40.54
N LYS A 643 20.80 12.05 39.40
CA LYS A 643 21.94 11.92 38.47
C LYS A 643 21.84 12.85 37.24
N LEU A 644 20.70 13.54 37.06
CA LEU A 644 20.35 14.35 35.89
C LEU A 644 19.88 15.75 36.34
N PRO A 645 20.80 16.65 36.75
CA PRO A 645 20.43 17.93 37.39
C PRO A 645 19.57 18.85 36.51
N MET A 646 19.74 18.77 35.18
CA MET A 646 18.95 19.52 34.20
C MET A 646 17.48 19.05 34.10
N TYR A 647 17.15 17.88 34.65
CA TYR A 647 15.82 17.27 34.53
C TYR A 647 15.06 17.33 35.85
N GLY A 648 13.74 17.51 35.77
CA GLY A 648 12.83 17.39 36.90
C GLY A 648 11.65 16.47 36.56
N ILE A 649 10.96 15.96 37.59
CA ILE A 649 9.70 15.23 37.38
C ILE A 649 8.62 16.26 37.06
N ALA A 650 8.05 16.18 35.86
CA ALA A 650 7.08 17.15 35.35
C ALA A 650 5.63 16.68 35.56
N ALA A 651 5.35 15.44 35.16
CA ALA A 651 4.01 14.86 35.16
C ALA A 651 4.05 13.37 35.53
N GLU A 652 2.95 12.83 36.01
CA GLU A 652 2.76 11.39 36.21
C GLU A 652 1.35 10.97 35.83
N HIS A 653 1.15 9.71 35.45
CA HIS A 653 -0.18 9.16 35.17
C HIS A 653 -0.26 7.76 35.78
N GLU A 654 -0.75 7.72 37.01
CA GLU A 654 -0.72 6.54 37.88
C GLU A 654 -1.43 5.32 37.27
N HIS A 655 -2.53 5.50 36.54
CA HIS A 655 -3.29 4.37 35.99
C HIS A 655 -2.59 3.66 34.82
N SER A 656 -1.53 4.26 34.27
CA SER A 656 -0.68 3.68 33.22
C SER A 656 0.74 3.36 33.72
N PHE A 657 1.03 3.59 35.00
CA PHE A 657 2.38 3.44 35.58
C PHE A 657 3.44 4.22 34.75
N CYS A 658 3.13 5.47 34.44
CA CYS A 658 3.97 6.35 33.62
C CYS A 658 4.40 7.59 34.42
N VAL A 659 5.68 7.97 34.34
CA VAL A 659 6.24 9.21 34.89
C VAL A 659 7.00 9.94 33.77
N LEU A 660 6.85 11.26 33.72
CA LEU A 660 7.53 12.15 32.78
C LEU A 660 8.62 12.95 33.49
N LEU A 661 9.85 12.83 33.02
CA LEU A 661 10.88 13.82 33.30
C LEU A 661 10.90 14.85 32.16
N GLY A 662 11.08 16.12 32.50
CA GLY A 662 11.27 17.22 31.54
C GLY A 662 12.54 18.00 31.82
N ARG A 663 13.15 18.55 30.78
CA ARG A 663 14.25 19.52 30.87
C ARG A 663 13.78 20.82 31.51
N ARG A 664 14.38 21.19 32.66
CA ARG A 664 14.04 22.43 33.39
C ARG A 664 14.41 23.67 32.59
N ASP A 665 15.56 23.67 31.94
CA ASP A 665 16.09 24.80 31.15
C ASP A 665 15.26 25.13 29.89
N ARG A 666 14.34 24.25 29.48
CA ARG A 666 13.50 24.45 28.28
C ARG A 666 12.00 24.47 28.56
N PHE A 667 11.52 23.69 29.54
CA PHE A 667 10.08 23.49 29.79
C PHE A 667 9.65 23.76 31.23
N TYR A 668 10.51 24.35 32.06
CA TYR A 668 10.15 24.85 33.38
C TYR A 668 10.37 26.37 33.40
N ASP A 669 9.32 27.15 33.61
CA ASP A 669 9.41 28.61 33.59
C ASP A 669 9.98 29.18 34.91
N PRO A 670 10.44 30.46 34.91
CA PRO A 670 10.94 31.11 36.13
C PRO A 670 9.90 31.31 37.24
N PHE A 671 8.61 31.12 36.95
CA PHE A 671 7.51 31.24 37.91
C PHE A 671 7.15 29.90 38.57
N GLY A 672 7.75 28.80 38.10
CA GLY A 672 7.63 27.47 38.67
C GLY A 672 6.67 26.53 37.95
N HIS A 673 6.22 26.87 36.73
CA HIS A 673 5.28 26.06 35.96
C HIS A 673 5.98 25.19 34.92
N TRP A 674 5.49 23.95 34.76
CA TRP A 674 5.88 23.10 33.64
C TRP A 674 5.07 23.45 32.38
N ARG A 675 5.74 23.42 31.22
CA ARG A 675 5.14 23.65 29.89
C ARG A 675 5.34 22.42 29.00
N THR A 676 4.74 21.29 29.37
CA THR A 676 4.90 20.03 28.62
C THR A 676 3.83 19.82 27.54
N TRP A 677 2.69 20.51 27.63
CA TRP A 677 1.62 20.40 26.62
C TRP A 677 2.00 21.07 25.30
N ILE A 678 1.32 20.68 24.22
CA ILE A 678 1.68 21.08 22.84
C ILE A 678 0.57 21.95 22.24
N ASP A 679 0.94 23.11 21.71
CA ASP A 679 0.09 23.89 20.81
C ASP A 679 0.11 23.24 19.42
N PHE A 680 -0.89 22.38 19.17
CA PHE A 680 -1.00 21.62 17.93
C PHE A 680 -1.30 22.48 16.71
N ASP A 681 -2.03 23.58 16.88
CA ASP A 681 -2.39 24.46 15.77
C ASP A 681 -1.21 25.35 15.40
N LYS A 682 -0.48 25.90 16.37
CA LYS A 682 0.78 26.61 16.10
C LYS A 682 1.84 25.72 15.44
N PHE A 683 1.92 24.44 15.83
CA PHE A 683 2.77 23.47 15.14
C PHE A 683 2.30 23.24 13.68
N ALA A 684 1.01 23.00 13.47
CA ALA A 684 0.46 22.71 12.14
C ALA A 684 0.62 23.91 11.18
N ASP A 685 0.39 25.13 11.67
CA ASP A 685 0.55 26.36 10.90
C ASP A 685 2.01 26.57 10.44
N ALA A 686 2.99 26.25 11.29
CA ALA A 686 4.40 26.29 10.91
C ALA A 686 4.75 25.18 9.89
N ALA A 687 4.24 23.97 10.10
CA ALA A 687 4.48 22.84 9.20
C ALA A 687 3.90 23.09 7.79
N GLU A 688 2.72 23.71 7.68
CA GLU A 688 2.13 24.12 6.40
C GLU A 688 2.98 25.17 5.66
N ARG A 689 3.62 26.09 6.38
CA ARG A 689 4.55 27.09 5.81
C ARG A 689 5.95 26.54 5.51
N GLY A 690 6.25 25.29 5.90
CA GLY A 690 7.60 24.72 5.81
C GLY A 690 8.59 25.31 6.81
N GLU A 691 8.09 25.91 7.89
CA GLU A 691 8.88 26.51 8.97
C GLU A 691 9.12 25.49 10.09
N THR A 692 10.26 25.58 10.77
CA THR A 692 10.54 24.84 12.02
C THR A 692 10.57 25.80 13.20
N LEU A 693 9.77 25.53 14.23
CA LEU A 693 9.78 26.28 15.50
C LEU A 693 10.67 25.59 16.54
N GLU A 694 11.20 26.35 17.51
CA GLU A 694 11.84 25.72 18.66
C GLU A 694 10.78 25.07 19.58
N PRO A 695 11.09 23.91 20.19
CA PRO A 695 10.20 23.22 21.12
C PRO A 695 9.48 24.07 22.20
N PRO A 696 10.09 25.11 22.80
CA PRO A 696 9.40 25.96 23.77
C PRO A 696 8.39 26.93 23.14
N ASP A 697 8.50 27.25 21.85
CA ASP A 697 7.61 28.21 21.17
C ASP A 697 6.19 27.70 21.05
N PHE A 698 6.03 26.39 20.86
CA PHE A 698 4.74 25.70 20.75
C PHE A 698 4.48 24.80 21.97
N ALA A 699 5.10 25.11 23.11
CA ALA A 699 4.85 24.50 24.40
C ALA A 699 3.85 25.33 25.23
N VAL A 700 2.81 24.70 25.75
CA VAL A 700 1.82 25.35 26.64
C VAL A 700 1.87 24.74 28.05
N GLU A 701 1.34 25.48 29.02
CA GLU A 701 1.35 25.10 30.44
C GLU A 701 0.71 23.72 30.67
N THR A 702 1.35 22.91 31.51
CA THR A 702 0.84 21.60 31.91
C THR A 702 -0.23 21.78 32.99
N PRO A 703 -1.47 21.26 32.80
CA PRO A 703 -2.55 21.47 33.75
C PRO A 703 -2.22 20.95 35.17
N PRO A 704 -2.67 21.63 36.25
CA PRO A 704 -2.35 21.25 37.64
C PRO A 704 -2.73 19.82 38.07
N TRP A 705 -3.70 19.18 37.40
CA TRP A 705 -4.08 17.77 37.65
C TRP A 705 -3.12 16.76 37.00
N ALA A 706 -2.33 17.20 36.01
CA ALA A 706 -1.40 16.37 35.25
C ALA A 706 0.02 16.37 35.85
N LEU A 707 0.36 17.39 36.64
CA LEU A 707 1.67 17.54 37.29
C LEU A 707 2.00 16.37 38.24
N HIS A 708 3.29 16.12 38.45
CA HIS A 708 3.73 15.25 39.56
C HIS A 708 3.28 15.85 40.90
N GLN A 709 2.69 15.04 41.77
CA GLN A 709 2.01 15.52 42.99
C GLN A 709 0.90 16.56 42.72
N GLY A 710 0.34 16.54 41.50
CA GLY A 710 -0.78 17.38 41.10
C GLY A 710 -2.07 17.01 41.83
N ILE A 711 -3.19 17.59 41.37
CA ILE A 711 -4.50 17.39 42.00
C ILE A 711 -4.91 15.90 41.89
N PRO A 712 -5.12 15.18 43.01
CA PRO A 712 -5.59 13.80 42.98
C PRO A 712 -7.00 13.70 42.40
N ASN A 713 -7.26 12.71 41.55
CA ASN A 713 -8.61 12.55 41.00
C ASN A 713 -9.63 12.10 42.07
N GLN A 714 -10.85 12.61 41.95
CA GLN A 714 -11.94 12.40 42.90
C GLN A 714 -12.43 10.95 43.05
N TYR A 715 -12.05 10.02 42.16
CA TYR A 715 -12.59 8.65 42.14
C TYR A 715 -11.75 7.65 42.92
N ASP A 716 -10.43 7.79 42.92
CA ASP A 716 -9.51 6.89 43.64
C ASP A 716 -8.28 7.56 44.26
N GLY A 717 -8.20 8.90 44.26
CA GLY A 717 -7.11 9.65 44.88
C GLY A 717 -5.77 9.55 44.15
N LYS A 718 -5.76 9.12 42.88
CA LYS A 718 -4.54 8.98 42.07
C LYS A 718 -4.23 10.20 41.21
N ILE A 719 -2.95 10.43 40.95
CA ILE A 719 -2.47 11.58 40.17
C ILE A 719 -2.53 11.33 38.65
N GLY A 720 -2.77 12.40 37.89
CA GLY A 720 -2.58 12.42 36.43
C GLY A 720 -3.79 12.03 35.59
N PHE A 721 -4.94 11.78 36.20
CA PHE A 721 -6.17 11.44 35.50
C PHE A 721 -7.02 12.70 35.31
N ASP A 722 -7.41 12.96 34.06
CA ASP A 722 -8.20 14.14 33.68
C ASP A 722 -9.50 14.21 34.50
N PRO A 723 -9.75 15.29 35.28
CA PRO A 723 -10.96 15.44 36.09
C PRO A 723 -12.25 15.56 35.26
N GLN A 724 -12.16 15.81 33.94
CA GLN A 724 -13.31 15.81 33.03
C GLN A 724 -13.74 14.40 32.61
N GLU A 725 -12.89 13.38 32.81
CA GLU A 725 -13.18 12.00 32.43
C GLU A 725 -13.77 11.19 33.60
N VAL A 726 -14.66 10.24 33.33
CA VAL A 726 -15.28 9.42 34.37
C VAL A 726 -14.56 8.08 34.47
N ARG A 727 -13.81 7.84 35.56
CA ARG A 727 -13.07 6.58 35.74
C ARG A 727 -14.02 5.38 35.90
N ARG A 728 -14.32 4.70 34.79
CA ARG A 728 -15.14 3.47 34.83
C ARG A 728 -14.33 2.29 35.36
N PHE A 729 -14.42 2.05 36.66
CA PHE A 729 -14.00 0.78 37.25
C PHE A 729 -14.77 -0.36 36.59
N ARG A 730 -14.10 -1.18 35.76
CA ARG A 730 -14.47 -2.60 35.69
C ARG A 730 -14.32 -3.09 37.13
N ARG A 731 -15.44 -3.35 37.83
CA ARG A 731 -15.42 -3.85 39.22
C ARG A 731 -14.32 -4.91 39.30
N PRO A 732 -13.27 -4.72 40.12
CA PRO A 732 -12.38 -5.81 40.41
C PRO A 732 -13.22 -6.79 41.21
N MET A 733 -13.77 -7.79 40.50
CA MET A 733 -14.13 -9.06 41.11
C MET A 733 -12.92 -9.42 41.98
N PRO A 734 -13.08 -9.62 43.29
CA PRO A 734 -11.95 -10.01 44.12
C PRO A 734 -11.29 -11.24 43.47
N ARG A 735 -9.99 -11.44 43.72
CA ARG A 735 -9.28 -12.64 43.22
C ARG A 735 -9.67 -13.88 44.03
N LEU A 736 -10.98 -14.12 44.07
CA LEU A 736 -11.64 -15.32 44.51
C LEU A 736 -11.03 -16.50 43.77
N THR A 737 -10.56 -17.48 44.54
CA THR A 737 -10.16 -18.79 44.06
C THR A 737 -11.28 -19.43 43.23
N ARG A 738 -10.94 -20.46 42.46
CA ARG A 738 -11.95 -21.25 41.72
C ARG A 738 -13.04 -21.84 42.64
N CYS A 739 -12.72 -22.04 43.92
CA CYS A 739 -13.67 -22.49 44.94
C CYS A 739 -14.62 -21.36 45.38
N GLU A 740 -14.09 -20.20 45.73
CA GLU A 740 -14.89 -19.04 46.15
C GLU A 740 -15.76 -18.49 45.00
N LYS A 741 -15.26 -18.43 43.77
CA LYS A 741 -16.07 -18.07 42.58
C LYS A 741 -17.26 -19.01 42.38
N ARG A 742 -17.11 -20.29 42.73
CA ARG A 742 -18.16 -21.32 42.63
C ARG A 742 -19.15 -21.27 43.81
N LYS A 743 -18.77 -20.64 44.93
CA LYS A 743 -19.68 -20.32 46.05
C LYS A 743 -20.46 -19.02 45.81
N LEU A 744 -19.84 -18.01 45.20
CA LEU A 744 -20.44 -16.69 44.96
C LEU A 744 -21.23 -16.59 43.64
N TRP A 745 -20.78 -17.25 42.57
CA TRP A 745 -21.57 -17.39 41.34
C TRP A 745 -22.12 -18.81 41.22
N PRO A 746 -23.42 -19.03 41.43
CA PRO A 746 -24.03 -20.31 41.10
C PRO A 746 -23.94 -20.57 39.60
N LYS A 747 -24.02 -21.85 39.21
CA LYS A 747 -24.11 -22.22 37.79
C LYS A 747 -25.40 -21.65 37.20
N HIS A 748 -25.27 -20.62 36.38
CA HIS A 748 -26.35 -20.01 35.61
C HIS A 748 -26.01 -20.04 34.11
N LYS A 749 -27.04 -19.87 33.29
CA LYS A 749 -26.95 -19.79 31.82
C LYS A 749 -27.63 -18.49 31.39
N MET A 750 -26.94 -17.65 30.63
CA MET A 750 -27.57 -16.50 29.99
C MET A 750 -28.43 -16.96 28.79
N MET A 751 -29.58 -16.31 28.64
CA MET A 751 -30.49 -16.42 27.50
C MET A 751 -30.92 -15.00 27.13
N ALA A 752 -30.21 -14.41 26.15
CA ALA A 752 -30.18 -12.96 25.93
C ALA A 752 -29.82 -12.23 27.25
N ASP A 753 -30.74 -11.45 27.79
CA ASP A 753 -30.63 -10.67 29.03
C ASP A 753 -31.19 -11.38 30.29
N VAL A 754 -31.70 -12.61 30.14
CA VAL A 754 -32.24 -13.41 31.25
C VAL A 754 -31.21 -14.44 31.74
N ALA A 755 -30.88 -14.40 33.03
CA ALA A 755 -30.03 -15.40 33.68
C ALA A 755 -30.89 -16.55 34.23
N VAL A 756 -30.63 -17.78 33.78
CA VAL A 756 -31.32 -19.00 34.26
C VAL A 756 -30.40 -19.77 35.20
N LEU A 757 -30.73 -19.76 36.51
CA LEU A 757 -30.06 -20.53 37.56
C LEU A 757 -30.30 -22.03 37.40
N THR A 758 -29.29 -22.86 37.64
CA THR A 758 -29.44 -24.32 37.69
C THR A 758 -29.64 -24.77 39.14
N PRO A 759 -30.75 -25.44 39.49
CA PRO A 759 -30.99 -25.99 40.83
C PRO A 759 -29.80 -26.80 41.34
N GLN A 760 -29.38 -26.51 42.57
CA GLN A 760 -28.30 -27.18 43.29
C GLN A 760 -28.67 -27.21 44.78
N GLU A 761 -28.27 -28.27 45.47
CA GLU A 761 -28.45 -28.41 46.90
C GLU A 761 -27.69 -27.31 47.66
N GLY A 762 -28.31 -26.70 48.67
CA GLY A 762 -27.76 -25.57 49.42
C GLY A 762 -27.68 -24.24 48.66
N LEU A 763 -28.31 -24.10 47.48
CA LEU A 763 -28.34 -22.85 46.73
C LEU A 763 -29.34 -21.84 47.31
N ASP A 764 -28.85 -20.74 47.89
CA ASP A 764 -29.67 -19.55 48.12
C ASP A 764 -29.97 -18.87 46.77
N VAL A 765 -31.17 -19.12 46.26
CA VAL A 765 -31.68 -18.59 44.99
C VAL A 765 -31.92 -17.07 45.06
N ALA A 766 -32.29 -16.53 46.22
CA ALA A 766 -32.62 -15.12 46.39
C ALA A 766 -31.35 -14.24 46.44
N ALA A 767 -30.39 -14.58 47.29
CA ALA A 767 -29.10 -13.90 47.34
C ALA A 767 -28.34 -14.00 46.00
N SER A 768 -28.40 -15.17 45.36
CA SER A 768 -27.85 -15.37 44.02
C SER A 768 -28.46 -14.45 42.97
N ALA A 769 -29.78 -14.25 43.00
CA ALA A 769 -30.45 -13.38 42.04
C ALA A 769 -30.09 -11.90 42.27
N GLN A 770 -30.01 -11.46 43.52
CA GLN A 770 -29.56 -10.10 43.85
C GLN A 770 -28.14 -9.82 43.36
N GLU A 771 -27.20 -10.77 43.44
CA GLU A 771 -25.84 -10.57 42.93
C GLU A 771 -25.78 -10.61 41.39
N LEU A 772 -26.58 -11.45 40.74
CA LEU A 772 -26.66 -11.49 39.27
C LEU A 772 -27.26 -10.19 38.68
N LEU A 773 -28.30 -9.62 39.30
CA LEU A 773 -28.91 -8.35 38.87
C LEU A 773 -28.00 -7.12 38.99
N LYS A 774 -26.91 -7.19 39.78
CA LYS A 774 -25.90 -6.12 39.80
C LYS A 774 -25.07 -6.06 38.50
N GLN A 775 -25.24 -7.01 37.58
CA GLN A 775 -24.56 -7.01 36.29
C GLN A 775 -25.42 -6.30 35.23
N PRO A 776 -24.89 -5.29 34.52
CA PRO A 776 -25.68 -4.40 33.66
C PRO A 776 -26.23 -5.05 32.38
N HIS A 777 -26.03 -6.35 32.18
CA HIS A 777 -26.54 -7.15 31.07
C HIS A 777 -27.53 -8.24 31.51
N VAL A 778 -27.91 -8.26 32.80
CA VAL A 778 -28.89 -9.17 33.38
C VAL A 778 -30.13 -8.36 33.74
N ARG A 779 -31.17 -8.47 32.92
CA ARG A 779 -32.48 -7.82 33.15
C ARG A 779 -33.35 -8.63 34.12
N THR A 780 -33.27 -9.95 34.04
CA THR A 780 -34.10 -10.87 34.83
C THR A 780 -33.29 -12.08 35.28
N VAL A 781 -33.56 -12.57 36.49
CA VAL A 781 -33.08 -13.86 36.97
C VAL A 781 -34.26 -14.81 37.14
N THR A 782 -34.08 -16.02 36.65
CA THR A 782 -35.02 -17.14 36.76
C THR A 782 -34.29 -18.38 37.28
N VAL A 783 -35.03 -19.40 37.70
CA VAL A 783 -34.48 -20.72 38.03
C VAL A 783 -35.06 -21.76 37.09
N PHE A 784 -34.20 -22.65 36.56
CA PHE A 784 -34.61 -23.75 35.71
C PHE A 784 -35.48 -24.73 36.49
N GLU A 785 -36.67 -25.02 35.98
CA GLU A 785 -37.55 -26.06 36.52
C GLU A 785 -37.49 -27.30 35.62
N PRO A 786 -37.00 -28.45 36.12
CA PRO A 786 -37.13 -29.71 35.41
C PRO A 786 -38.60 -30.07 35.25
N ALA A 787 -38.91 -30.94 34.27
CA ALA A 787 -40.27 -31.41 34.06
C ALA A 787 -40.74 -32.22 35.29
N GLY A 788 -41.96 -31.93 35.78
CA GLY A 788 -42.50 -32.53 37.00
C GLY A 788 -44.00 -32.27 37.19
N VAL A 789 -44.72 -33.37 37.48
CA VAL A 789 -46.13 -33.58 37.88
C VAL A 789 -47.19 -32.52 37.50
N GLY A 790 -48.14 -32.93 36.67
CA GLY A 790 -49.25 -32.13 36.13
C GLY A 790 -49.51 -32.50 34.67
N GLY A 791 -50.41 -31.81 33.95
CA GLY A 791 -50.64 -32.09 32.52
C GLY A 791 -49.40 -31.95 31.63
N ASP A 792 -48.40 -31.19 32.08
CA ASP A 792 -47.17 -30.81 31.35
C ASP A 792 -45.93 -31.66 31.71
N VAL A 793 -46.07 -32.93 32.11
CA VAL A 793 -44.96 -33.81 32.58
C VAL A 793 -43.77 -33.93 31.59
N LYS A 794 -43.93 -33.52 30.32
CA LYS A 794 -42.90 -33.62 29.27
C LYS A 794 -42.16 -32.30 28.98
N ARG A 795 -42.55 -31.16 29.57
CA ARG A 795 -41.99 -29.83 29.25
C ARG A 795 -41.29 -29.22 30.48
N ALA A 796 -40.08 -28.70 30.28
CA ALA A 796 -39.27 -28.00 31.29
C ALA A 796 -39.46 -26.48 31.17
N GLY A 797 -39.35 -25.77 32.29
CA GLY A 797 -39.64 -24.34 32.38
C GLY A 797 -38.52 -23.52 33.00
N VAL A 798 -38.78 -22.23 33.13
CA VAL A 798 -38.10 -21.40 34.13
C VAL A 798 -39.16 -20.77 35.03
N ARG A 799 -38.83 -20.60 36.31
CA ARG A 799 -39.62 -19.80 37.25
C ARG A 799 -38.91 -18.49 37.51
N TYR A 800 -39.64 -17.39 37.43
CA TYR A 800 -39.14 -16.06 37.77
C TYR A 800 -38.64 -16.00 39.22
N VAL A 801 -37.55 -15.26 39.45
CA VAL A 801 -36.97 -15.04 40.78
C VAL A 801 -36.89 -13.55 41.11
N ALA A 802 -36.26 -12.75 40.25
CA ALA A 802 -36.10 -11.30 40.48
C ALA A 802 -35.74 -10.55 39.18
N GLY A 803 -35.96 -9.23 39.15
CA GLY A 803 -35.66 -8.34 38.02
C GLY A 803 -36.93 -7.87 37.32
N ASP A 804 -36.88 -7.73 36.00
CA ASP A 804 -38.09 -7.51 35.18
C ASP A 804 -38.88 -8.83 35.05
N PRO A 805 -40.19 -8.89 35.37
CA PRO A 805 -41.00 -10.10 35.22
C PRO A 805 -41.29 -10.50 33.77
N ASN A 806 -41.02 -9.64 32.77
CA ASN A 806 -41.28 -9.96 31.36
C ASN A 806 -40.29 -11.00 30.82
N LEU A 807 -40.74 -12.26 30.70
CA LEU A 807 -39.92 -13.39 30.24
C LEU A 807 -39.81 -13.52 28.71
N ASN A 808 -40.36 -12.58 27.94
CA ASN A 808 -40.03 -12.45 26.53
C ASN A 808 -38.57 -12.03 26.36
N ILE A 809 -37.85 -12.75 25.50
CA ILE A 809 -36.48 -12.43 25.11
C ILE A 809 -36.37 -12.32 23.59
N THR A 810 -35.56 -11.37 23.14
CA THR A 810 -35.14 -11.28 21.73
C THR A 810 -33.66 -11.61 21.63
N TYR A 811 -33.33 -12.61 20.83
CA TYR A 811 -31.96 -12.99 20.51
C TYR A 811 -31.63 -12.54 19.08
N LYS A 812 -30.49 -11.86 18.89
CA LYS A 812 -30.03 -11.44 17.56
C LYS A 812 -28.85 -12.29 17.08
N GLU A 813 -28.87 -12.73 15.83
CA GLU A 813 -27.79 -13.47 15.17
C GLU A 813 -27.78 -13.15 13.67
N ALA A 814 -26.63 -12.74 13.13
CA ALA A 814 -26.44 -12.34 11.73
C ALA A 814 -27.56 -11.42 11.19
N SER A 815 -27.81 -10.32 11.89
CA SER A 815 -28.85 -9.30 11.62
C SER A 815 -30.31 -9.78 11.71
N LEU A 816 -30.56 -11.07 11.97
CA LEU A 816 -31.90 -11.59 12.23
C LEU A 816 -32.27 -11.50 13.72
N ALA A 817 -33.57 -11.37 14.01
CA ALA A 817 -34.12 -11.30 15.37
C ALA A 817 -35.02 -12.51 15.66
N PHE A 818 -34.76 -13.18 16.78
CA PHE A 818 -35.44 -14.39 17.22
C PHE A 818 -36.07 -14.18 18.59
N SER A 819 -37.39 -14.05 18.61
CA SER A 819 -38.19 -13.91 19.82
C SER A 819 -38.58 -15.27 20.38
N MET A 820 -38.60 -15.37 21.71
CA MET A 820 -39.27 -16.46 22.43
C MET A 820 -39.72 -15.96 23.82
N ASP A 821 -40.79 -16.53 24.34
CA ASP A 821 -41.20 -16.36 25.74
C ASP A 821 -40.69 -17.54 26.58
N LEU A 822 -39.90 -17.26 27.61
CA LEU A 822 -39.40 -18.28 28.54
C LEU A 822 -40.45 -18.73 29.56
N SER A 823 -41.57 -18.00 29.71
CA SER A 823 -42.69 -18.41 30.56
C SER A 823 -43.37 -19.69 30.05
N ARG A 824 -43.42 -19.85 28.71
CA ARG A 824 -43.99 -21.03 28.05
C ARG A 824 -43.03 -22.21 28.21
N ARG A 825 -43.44 -23.23 28.98
CA ARG A 825 -42.66 -24.46 29.17
C ARG A 825 -42.39 -25.12 27.81
N LEU A 826 -41.15 -25.58 27.59
CA LEU A 826 -40.69 -26.18 26.33
C LEU A 826 -40.21 -27.61 26.58
N SER A 827 -40.32 -28.51 25.58
CA SER A 827 -39.73 -29.86 25.70
C SER A 827 -38.24 -29.81 26.07
N ARG A 828 -37.52 -28.79 25.61
CA ARG A 828 -36.20 -28.36 26.13
C ARG A 828 -35.99 -26.86 25.94
N LEU A 829 -35.52 -26.18 26.99
CA LEU A 829 -34.99 -24.81 26.91
C LEU A 829 -33.71 -24.77 26.06
N SER A 830 -33.85 -24.32 24.81
CA SER A 830 -32.78 -24.30 23.81
C SER A 830 -31.52 -23.62 24.33
N LYS A 831 -30.36 -24.24 24.10
CA LYS A 831 -29.04 -23.60 24.24
C LYS A 831 -28.76 -22.80 22.94
N SER A 832 -29.60 -21.79 22.66
CA SER A 832 -29.65 -21.05 21.38
C SER A 832 -28.29 -20.54 20.90
N GLN A 833 -27.49 -19.95 21.79
CA GLN A 833 -26.16 -19.41 21.51
C GLN A 833 -25.08 -20.47 21.23
N GLY A 834 -25.25 -21.70 21.70
CA GLY A 834 -24.19 -22.71 21.72
C GLY A 834 -24.01 -23.47 20.40
N GLY A 835 -23.93 -22.76 19.27
CA GLY A 835 -23.82 -23.37 17.94
C GLY A 835 -23.81 -22.41 16.73
N ALA A 836 -23.54 -21.12 16.92
CA ALA A 836 -23.55 -20.13 15.83
C ALA A 836 -22.58 -20.50 14.68
N HIS A 837 -21.32 -20.81 14.99
CA HIS A 837 -20.30 -21.25 14.02
C HIS A 837 -20.77 -22.41 13.10
N GLU A 838 -21.60 -23.32 13.62
CA GLU A 838 -22.10 -24.46 12.83
C GLU A 838 -23.23 -24.05 11.88
N ARG A 839 -24.05 -23.06 12.28
CA ARG A 839 -25.09 -22.48 11.40
C ARG A 839 -24.46 -21.63 10.30
N GLU A 840 -23.40 -20.90 10.64
CA GLU A 840 -22.58 -20.15 9.68
C GLU A 840 -21.94 -21.07 8.64
N ARG A 841 -21.24 -22.13 9.09
CA ARG A 841 -20.69 -23.19 8.22
C ARG A 841 -21.72 -23.78 7.26
N ILE A 842 -22.95 -24.04 7.73
CA ILE A 842 -24.03 -24.52 6.85
C ILE A 842 -24.40 -23.45 5.80
N CYS A 843 -24.52 -22.18 6.19
CA CYS A 843 -24.86 -21.10 5.25
C CYS A 843 -23.79 -20.94 4.15
N GLU A 844 -22.50 -21.10 4.48
CA GLU A 844 -21.39 -21.09 3.52
C GLU A 844 -21.43 -22.26 2.54
N LEU A 845 -21.98 -23.41 2.95
CA LEU A 845 -22.02 -24.62 2.13
C LEU A 845 -23.26 -24.73 1.23
N VAL A 846 -24.33 -23.99 1.52
CA VAL A 846 -25.58 -24.00 0.74
C VAL A 846 -25.37 -23.29 -0.61
N ARG A 847 -25.68 -23.98 -1.69
CA ARG A 847 -25.49 -23.45 -3.06
C ARG A 847 -26.76 -22.74 -3.56
N PRO A 848 -26.64 -21.78 -4.49
CA PRO A 848 -27.80 -21.16 -5.15
C PRO A 848 -28.75 -22.20 -5.74
N GLY A 849 -30.06 -21.99 -5.57
CA GLY A 849 -31.11 -22.88 -6.05
C GLY A 849 -31.38 -24.13 -5.18
N GLU A 850 -30.49 -24.50 -4.25
CA GLU A 850 -30.70 -25.69 -3.40
C GLU A 850 -32.00 -25.60 -2.59
N ARG A 851 -32.70 -26.73 -2.49
CA ARG A 851 -33.85 -26.92 -1.62
C ARG A 851 -33.38 -27.58 -0.31
N VAL A 852 -33.62 -26.92 0.82
CA VAL A 852 -33.00 -27.28 2.11
C VAL A 852 -34.05 -27.75 3.13
N LEU A 853 -33.80 -28.90 3.76
CA LEU A 853 -34.62 -29.44 4.86
C LEU A 853 -33.89 -29.27 6.20
N VAL A 854 -34.53 -28.68 7.20
CA VAL A 854 -33.97 -28.48 8.55
C VAL A 854 -34.79 -29.24 9.58
N LEU A 855 -34.19 -30.25 10.21
CA LEU A 855 -34.86 -31.14 11.16
C LEU A 855 -34.52 -30.77 12.60
N GLY A 856 -35.53 -30.66 13.47
CA GLY A 856 -35.35 -30.16 14.83
C GLY A 856 -34.99 -28.67 14.84
N SER A 857 -35.72 -27.89 14.03
CA SER A 857 -35.40 -26.47 13.77
C SER A 857 -35.52 -25.56 15.00
N GLY A 858 -36.17 -26.03 16.07
CA GLY A 858 -36.43 -25.28 17.28
C GLY A 858 -37.32 -24.07 16.99
N ILE A 859 -36.89 -22.88 17.41
CA ILE A 859 -37.59 -21.60 17.14
C ILE A 859 -37.29 -21.04 15.72
N GLY A 860 -36.91 -21.91 14.78
CA GLY A 860 -36.60 -21.54 13.40
C GLY A 860 -35.18 -21.01 13.14
N LEU A 861 -34.26 -21.04 14.12
CA LEU A 861 -32.92 -20.41 14.04
C LEU A 861 -32.16 -20.72 12.74
N THR A 862 -31.81 -21.99 12.50
CA THR A 862 -31.03 -22.37 11.31
C THR A 862 -31.83 -22.17 10.02
N ALA A 863 -33.14 -22.42 10.05
CA ALA A 863 -33.98 -22.30 8.87
C ALA A 863 -34.07 -20.84 8.38
N CYS A 864 -34.25 -19.90 9.30
CA CYS A 864 -34.25 -18.47 8.99
C CYS A 864 -32.88 -17.99 8.51
N LEU A 865 -31.78 -18.43 9.15
CA LEU A 865 -30.42 -18.05 8.74
C LEU A 865 -30.08 -18.53 7.32
N VAL A 866 -30.39 -19.78 6.99
CA VAL A 866 -30.21 -20.30 5.62
C VAL A 866 -31.10 -19.54 4.63
N GLY A 867 -32.39 -19.35 4.95
CA GLY A 867 -33.32 -18.62 4.09
C GLY A 867 -32.93 -17.16 3.84
N ALA A 868 -32.34 -16.49 4.83
CA ALA A 868 -31.95 -15.08 4.71
C ALA A 868 -30.58 -14.87 4.05
N ARG A 869 -29.57 -15.70 4.40
CA ARG A 869 -28.17 -15.49 3.98
C ARG A 869 -27.78 -16.22 2.70
N THR A 870 -28.63 -17.09 2.15
CA THR A 870 -28.28 -17.94 1.01
C THR A 870 -29.28 -17.81 -0.14
N ALA A 871 -28.82 -18.09 -1.36
CA ALA A 871 -29.65 -18.11 -2.57
C ALA A 871 -30.41 -19.45 -2.75
N CYS A 872 -30.71 -20.18 -1.66
CA CYS A 872 -31.55 -21.38 -1.68
C CYS A 872 -32.94 -21.09 -2.27
N SER A 873 -33.56 -22.09 -2.92
CA SER A 873 -34.90 -21.95 -3.50
C SER A 873 -36.00 -21.96 -2.43
N GLU A 874 -35.94 -22.91 -1.50
CA GLU A 874 -36.88 -23.05 -0.38
C GLU A 874 -36.16 -23.68 0.83
N VAL A 875 -36.56 -23.30 2.05
CA VAL A 875 -36.19 -23.99 3.29
C VAL A 875 -37.43 -24.53 3.99
N VAL A 876 -37.50 -25.86 4.20
CA VAL A 876 -38.57 -26.53 4.95
C VAL A 876 -38.05 -26.92 6.34
N ALA A 877 -38.76 -26.56 7.41
CA ALA A 877 -38.29 -26.74 8.79
C ALA A 877 -39.24 -27.60 9.65
N LEU A 878 -38.82 -28.80 10.04
CA LEU A 878 -39.61 -29.69 10.91
C LEU A 878 -39.28 -29.46 12.39
N GLU A 879 -40.31 -29.22 13.21
CA GLU A 879 -40.20 -29.14 14.68
C GLU A 879 -41.44 -29.78 15.34
N PRO A 880 -41.29 -30.83 16.16
CA PRO A 880 -42.43 -31.56 16.76
C PRO A 880 -42.99 -30.92 18.04
N ASP A 881 -42.35 -29.87 18.55
CA ASP A 881 -42.82 -29.16 19.74
C ASP A 881 -43.62 -27.94 19.29
N GLU A 882 -44.95 -28.04 19.38
CA GLU A 882 -45.93 -27.02 18.98
C GLU A 882 -45.50 -25.61 19.42
N VAL A 883 -45.07 -25.44 20.67
CA VAL A 883 -44.67 -24.15 21.23
C VAL A 883 -43.42 -23.60 20.52
N LYS A 884 -42.45 -24.45 20.17
CA LYS A 884 -41.27 -24.02 19.40
C LYS A 884 -41.63 -23.75 17.94
N HIS A 885 -42.52 -24.54 17.36
CA HIS A 885 -43.03 -24.33 16.01
C HIS A 885 -43.81 -23.00 15.88
N GLU A 886 -44.65 -22.64 16.85
CA GLU A 886 -45.29 -21.32 16.92
C GLU A 886 -44.26 -20.19 16.93
N PHE A 887 -43.21 -20.29 17.76
CA PHE A 887 -42.11 -19.32 17.74
C PHE A 887 -41.34 -19.35 16.42
N ALA A 888 -41.17 -20.50 15.76
CA ALA A 888 -40.55 -20.59 14.45
C ALA A 888 -41.36 -19.84 13.40
N LEU A 889 -42.68 -20.03 13.35
CA LEU A 889 -43.58 -19.28 12.48
C LEU A 889 -43.50 -17.78 12.77
N ALA A 890 -43.60 -17.37 14.04
CA ALA A 890 -43.49 -15.96 14.43
C ALA A 890 -42.16 -15.33 13.98
N ASN A 891 -41.04 -16.03 14.19
CA ASN A 891 -39.71 -15.58 13.77
C ASN A 891 -39.55 -15.54 12.24
N ILE A 892 -40.17 -16.46 11.49
CA ILE A 892 -40.20 -16.41 10.02
C ILE A 892 -40.90 -15.11 9.55
N ARG A 893 -42.05 -14.74 10.15
CA ARG A 893 -42.73 -13.46 9.83
C ARG A 893 -41.90 -12.25 10.23
N THR A 894 -41.37 -12.23 11.46
CA THR A 894 -40.57 -11.13 11.99
C THR A 894 -39.35 -10.83 11.11
N ASN A 895 -38.72 -11.86 10.54
CA ASN A 895 -37.56 -11.73 9.65
C ASN A 895 -37.95 -11.62 8.16
N LYS A 896 -39.25 -11.52 7.82
CA LYS A 896 -39.78 -11.39 6.45
C LYS A 896 -39.37 -12.53 5.51
N LEU A 897 -39.38 -13.77 6.02
CA LEU A 897 -38.97 -14.97 5.29
C LEU A 897 -40.15 -15.84 4.83
N GLU A 898 -41.39 -15.37 5.01
CA GLU A 898 -42.60 -16.02 4.52
C GLU A 898 -42.52 -16.22 2.99
N GLY A 899 -42.95 -17.39 2.50
CA GLY A 899 -42.82 -17.79 1.09
C GLY A 899 -41.48 -18.41 0.71
N LYS A 900 -40.38 -18.14 1.45
CA LYS A 900 -39.07 -18.79 1.24
C LYS A 900 -38.71 -19.82 2.32
N VAL A 901 -39.16 -19.59 3.55
CA VAL A 901 -38.97 -20.49 4.69
C VAL A 901 -40.34 -20.93 5.21
N SER A 902 -40.56 -22.23 5.29
CA SER A 902 -41.75 -22.84 5.89
C SER A 902 -41.37 -23.63 7.14
N SER A 903 -42.30 -23.74 8.09
CA SER A 903 -42.17 -24.67 9.23
C SER A 903 -43.40 -25.54 9.35
N LEU A 904 -43.22 -26.80 9.75
CA LEU A 904 -44.28 -27.79 9.94
C LEU A 904 -44.17 -28.42 11.32
N CYS A 905 -45.29 -28.48 12.05
CA CYS A 905 -45.40 -29.14 13.34
C CYS A 905 -45.52 -30.67 13.17
N ARG A 906 -44.41 -31.34 12.91
CA ARG A 906 -44.35 -32.78 12.61
C ARG A 906 -43.14 -33.45 13.25
N SER A 907 -43.14 -34.78 13.28
CA SER A 907 -41.97 -35.56 13.70
C SER A 907 -40.74 -35.17 12.85
N PRO A 908 -39.54 -35.02 13.44
CA PRO A 908 -38.33 -34.66 12.67
C PRO A 908 -37.89 -35.69 11.63
N LEU A 909 -38.54 -36.85 11.56
CA LEU A 909 -38.30 -37.92 10.58
C LEU A 909 -39.51 -38.17 9.67
N ASP A 910 -40.63 -37.49 9.91
CA ASP A 910 -41.80 -37.50 9.03
C ASP A 910 -41.55 -36.54 7.86
N VAL A 911 -40.90 -37.08 6.84
CA VAL A 911 -40.57 -36.41 5.58
C VAL A 911 -41.51 -36.83 4.44
N GLU A 912 -42.56 -37.58 4.75
CA GLU A 912 -43.48 -38.12 3.75
C GLU A 912 -44.29 -37.01 3.07
N GLY A 913 -44.44 -37.12 1.74
CA GLY A 913 -45.11 -36.09 0.92
C GLY A 913 -44.36 -34.77 0.75
N LEU A 914 -43.20 -34.56 1.39
CA LEU A 914 -42.42 -33.31 1.29
C LEU A 914 -41.54 -33.22 0.03
N GLY A 915 -41.42 -34.31 -0.73
CA GLY A 915 -40.54 -34.41 -1.90
C GLY A 915 -39.05 -34.55 -1.53
N GLN A 916 -38.17 -34.36 -2.52
CA GLN A 916 -36.73 -34.45 -2.33
C GLN A 916 -36.07 -33.08 -2.07
N PHE A 917 -34.90 -33.13 -1.42
CA PHE A 917 -34.08 -31.99 -1.01
C PHE A 917 -32.63 -32.16 -1.46
N ASP A 918 -31.99 -31.07 -1.86
CA ASP A 918 -30.56 -31.04 -2.19
C ASP A 918 -29.71 -31.10 -0.92
N ARG A 919 -30.24 -30.60 0.20
CA ARG A 919 -29.54 -30.56 1.47
C ARG A 919 -30.47 -30.86 2.64
N ILE A 920 -30.01 -31.71 3.56
CA ILE A 920 -30.72 -32.04 4.80
C ILE A 920 -29.82 -31.72 5.99
N CYS A 921 -30.32 -30.93 6.95
CA CYS A 921 -29.63 -30.54 8.17
C CYS A 921 -30.32 -31.18 9.40
N ALA A 922 -29.76 -32.28 9.89
CA ALA A 922 -30.40 -33.14 10.88
C ALA A 922 -29.97 -32.83 12.33
N PHE A 923 -30.54 -31.80 12.98
CA PHE A 923 -30.21 -31.41 14.37
C PHE A 923 -30.86 -32.31 15.44
N LEU A 924 -30.82 -33.62 15.22
CA LEU A 924 -31.50 -34.63 16.03
C LEU A 924 -30.70 -35.03 17.29
N LYS A 925 -31.25 -36.00 18.03
CA LYS A 925 -30.65 -36.56 19.25
C LYS A 925 -30.33 -38.04 19.09
N PHE A 926 -29.63 -38.57 20.10
CA PHE A 926 -28.77 -39.75 20.16
C PHE A 926 -29.41 -41.14 19.88
N GLN A 927 -30.36 -41.25 18.97
CA GLN A 927 -30.92 -42.51 18.44
C GLN A 927 -31.12 -42.45 16.91
N ALA A 928 -30.57 -41.42 16.26
CA ALA A 928 -30.83 -41.14 14.86
C ALA A 928 -30.13 -42.09 13.88
N LEU A 929 -29.04 -42.76 14.29
CA LEU A 929 -28.33 -43.78 13.49
C LEU A 929 -29.26 -44.91 13.01
N GLU A 930 -30.15 -45.37 13.89
CA GLU A 930 -31.12 -46.45 13.61
C GLU A 930 -32.28 -46.00 12.73
N ASN A 931 -32.41 -44.69 12.45
CA ASN A 931 -33.58 -44.09 11.81
C ASN A 931 -33.22 -43.10 10.68
N LEU A 932 -32.07 -43.27 10.00
CA LEU A 932 -31.68 -42.42 8.86
C LEU A 932 -32.43 -42.77 7.56
N GLN A 933 -33.03 -43.95 7.45
CA GLN A 933 -33.67 -44.46 6.24
C GLN A 933 -34.68 -43.49 5.58
N PRO A 934 -35.60 -42.80 6.32
CA PRO A 934 -36.49 -41.81 5.71
C PRO A 934 -35.73 -40.60 5.13
N LEU A 935 -34.66 -40.17 5.80
CA LEU A 935 -33.83 -39.05 5.34
C LEU A 935 -33.02 -39.40 4.10
N VAL A 936 -32.61 -40.68 3.99
CA VAL A 936 -32.03 -41.23 2.76
C VAL A 936 -33.04 -41.24 1.62
N ALA A 937 -34.32 -41.52 1.85
CA ALA A 937 -35.33 -41.40 0.77
C ALA A 937 -35.55 -39.93 0.32
N ALA A 938 -35.49 -38.99 1.26
CA ALA A 938 -35.72 -37.55 1.01
C ALA A 938 -34.53 -36.79 0.40
N ILE A 939 -33.31 -37.33 0.42
CA ILE A 939 -32.14 -36.66 -0.19
C ILE A 939 -32.06 -36.95 -1.70
N ARG A 940 -31.93 -35.90 -2.51
CA ARG A 940 -31.74 -35.99 -3.97
C ARG A 940 -30.40 -36.63 -4.31
N THR A 941 -30.30 -37.21 -5.51
CA THR A 941 -29.01 -37.62 -6.10
C THR A 941 -28.03 -36.45 -6.14
N ASN A 942 -26.78 -36.68 -5.74
CA ASN A 942 -25.77 -35.67 -5.44
C ASN A 942 -26.14 -34.66 -4.34
N GLY A 943 -27.09 -35.00 -3.45
CA GLY A 943 -27.43 -34.19 -2.28
C GLY A 943 -26.41 -34.30 -1.13
N THR A 944 -26.55 -33.43 -0.13
CA THR A 944 -25.69 -33.41 1.08
C THR A 944 -26.50 -33.56 2.37
N LEU A 945 -26.18 -34.54 3.22
CA LEU A 945 -26.78 -34.75 4.55
C LEU A 945 -25.80 -34.34 5.65
N HIS A 946 -26.13 -33.28 6.39
CA HIS A 946 -25.42 -32.87 7.60
C HIS A 946 -26.01 -33.57 8.82
N PHE A 947 -25.23 -34.44 9.43
CA PHE A 947 -25.60 -35.26 10.58
C PHE A 947 -24.81 -34.86 11.83
N TYR A 948 -25.41 -34.99 13.02
CA TYR A 948 -24.74 -34.68 14.28
C TYR A 948 -24.85 -35.83 15.28
N ASN A 949 -23.70 -36.32 15.72
CA ASN A 949 -23.59 -37.35 16.75
C ASN A 949 -22.92 -36.80 18.01
N HIS A 950 -22.86 -37.61 19.07
CA HIS A 950 -21.89 -37.45 20.15
C HIS A 950 -20.90 -38.61 20.11
N GLU A 951 -19.63 -38.32 20.36
CA GLU A 951 -18.56 -39.32 20.34
C GLU A 951 -17.61 -39.02 21.51
N SER A 952 -17.05 -40.07 22.10
CA SER A 952 -15.97 -39.94 23.06
C SER A 952 -14.69 -39.43 22.40
N GLY A 953 -13.71 -39.03 23.22
CA GLY A 953 -12.38 -38.66 22.74
C GLY A 953 -11.68 -39.75 21.95
N GLU A 954 -11.93 -41.02 22.29
CA GLU A 954 -11.33 -42.19 21.64
C GLU A 954 -12.07 -42.56 20.35
N GLU A 955 -13.40 -42.56 20.34
CA GLU A 955 -14.21 -42.83 19.14
C GLU A 955 -13.98 -41.78 18.04
N PHE A 956 -13.75 -40.52 18.42
CA PHE A 956 -13.40 -39.47 17.46
C PHE A 956 -12.05 -39.72 16.76
N LEU A 957 -11.11 -40.36 17.44
CA LEU A 957 -9.78 -40.66 16.89
C LEU A 957 -9.77 -41.92 16.00
N ARG A 958 -10.82 -42.74 16.04
CA ARG A 958 -11.01 -43.86 15.11
C ARG A 958 -11.61 -43.37 13.79
N GLU A 959 -11.33 -44.08 12.69
CA GLU A 959 -12.03 -43.84 11.43
C GLU A 959 -13.54 -44.12 11.58
N PRO A 960 -14.42 -43.36 10.90
CA PRO A 960 -15.87 -43.48 11.05
C PRO A 960 -16.46 -44.64 10.23
N THR A 961 -15.78 -45.79 10.20
CA THR A 961 -16.11 -46.94 9.35
C THR A 961 -17.52 -47.48 9.62
N GLU A 962 -17.86 -47.75 10.89
CA GLU A 962 -19.18 -48.24 11.30
C GLU A 962 -20.34 -47.32 10.88
N LEU A 963 -20.12 -46.00 10.97
CA LEU A 963 -21.09 -44.96 10.59
C LEU A 963 -21.28 -44.91 9.06
N LEU A 964 -20.18 -44.99 8.31
CA LEU A 964 -20.19 -45.03 6.85
C LEU A 964 -20.83 -46.33 6.32
N ASP A 965 -20.51 -47.47 6.91
CA ASP A 965 -21.07 -48.77 6.54
C ASP A 965 -22.56 -48.89 6.90
N SER A 966 -23.00 -48.29 8.01
CA SER A 966 -24.42 -48.20 8.35
C SER A 966 -25.19 -47.38 7.32
N MET A 967 -24.63 -46.22 6.90
CA MET A 967 -25.21 -45.41 5.82
C MET A 967 -25.25 -46.14 4.47
N ARG A 968 -24.19 -46.89 4.12
CA ARG A 968 -24.14 -47.69 2.89
C ARG A 968 -25.12 -48.87 2.91
N LYS A 969 -25.34 -49.51 4.05
CA LYS A 969 -26.38 -50.57 4.20
C LYS A 969 -27.80 -50.02 4.05
N MET A 970 -28.05 -48.79 4.49
CA MET A 970 -29.35 -48.12 4.36
C MET A 970 -29.57 -47.45 2.99
N CYS A 971 -28.55 -47.35 2.13
CA CYS A 971 -28.62 -46.61 0.88
C CYS A 971 -28.07 -47.42 -0.30
N ALA A 972 -28.93 -47.75 -1.27
CA ALA A 972 -28.52 -48.36 -2.54
C ALA A 972 -27.79 -47.39 -3.49
N ARG A 973 -27.45 -46.17 -3.05
CA ARG A 973 -26.64 -45.17 -3.76
C ARG A 973 -25.27 -45.07 -3.10
N ARG A 974 -24.29 -44.52 -3.80
CA ARG A 974 -22.95 -44.33 -3.25
C ARG A 974 -23.00 -43.25 -2.17
N VAL A 975 -22.40 -43.55 -1.02
CA VAL A 975 -22.28 -42.63 0.12
C VAL A 975 -20.82 -42.46 0.48
N ASP A 976 -20.39 -41.20 0.55
CA ASP A 976 -19.05 -40.78 0.93
C ASP A 976 -19.12 -39.70 2.04
N ILE A 977 -18.19 -39.73 2.99
CA ILE A 977 -18.05 -38.66 3.99
C ILE A 977 -17.18 -37.55 3.39
N THR A 978 -17.73 -36.34 3.32
CA THR A 978 -17.03 -35.16 2.79
C THR A 978 -16.41 -34.30 3.88
N TRP A 979 -16.93 -34.37 5.11
CA TRP A 979 -16.38 -33.69 6.28
C TRP A 979 -16.77 -34.42 7.57
N ARG A 980 -15.87 -34.42 8.56
CA ARG A 980 -16.13 -34.84 9.95
C ARG A 980 -15.36 -33.94 10.90
N GLY A 981 -16.00 -33.39 11.92
CA GLY A 981 -15.34 -32.44 12.83
C GLY A 981 -16.04 -32.25 14.17
N LYS A 982 -15.28 -31.81 15.18
CA LYS A 982 -15.82 -31.45 16.50
C LYS A 982 -16.55 -30.10 16.40
N VAL A 983 -17.85 -30.11 16.65
CA VAL A 983 -18.67 -28.87 16.66
C VAL A 983 -18.29 -28.04 17.90
N PRO A 984 -17.88 -26.76 17.75
CA PRO A 984 -17.42 -25.94 18.88
C PRO A 984 -18.45 -25.78 20.00
N ARG A 985 -18.33 -26.61 21.03
CA ARG A 985 -19.20 -26.60 22.22
C ARG A 985 -18.46 -27.15 23.43
N LYS A 986 -18.85 -26.65 24.62
CA LYS A 986 -18.43 -27.23 25.90
C LYS A 986 -18.84 -28.71 25.93
N SER A 987 -17.90 -29.59 26.28
CA SER A 987 -18.11 -31.05 26.28
C SER A 987 -19.34 -31.43 27.10
N ILE A 988 -20.06 -32.46 26.68
CA ILE A 988 -21.37 -32.82 27.25
C ILE A 988 -21.17 -33.44 28.64
N SER A 989 -20.10 -34.21 28.77
CA SER A 989 -19.49 -34.74 30.00
C SER A 989 -17.96 -34.61 29.88
N PRO A 990 -17.16 -35.02 30.87
CA PRO A 990 -15.76 -35.37 30.61
C PRO A 990 -15.68 -36.37 29.44
N ASN A 991 -14.70 -36.17 28.56
CA ASN A 991 -14.42 -36.99 27.37
C ASN A 991 -15.52 -37.17 26.30
N MET A 992 -16.70 -36.54 26.38
CA MET A 992 -17.74 -36.65 25.33
C MET A 992 -17.96 -35.35 24.54
N TYR A 993 -17.77 -35.42 23.23
CA TYR A 993 -17.83 -34.31 22.28
C TYR A 993 -19.09 -34.38 21.42
N ARG A 994 -19.48 -33.24 20.81
CA ARG A 994 -20.46 -33.23 19.71
C ARG A 994 -19.68 -33.21 18.40
N VAL A 995 -20.02 -34.13 17.50
CA VAL A 995 -19.36 -34.30 16.20
C VAL A 995 -20.39 -34.04 15.10
N GLY A 996 -19.99 -33.32 14.07
CA GLY A 996 -20.75 -33.17 12.84
C GLY A 996 -20.11 -34.02 11.74
N VAL A 997 -20.93 -34.60 10.87
CA VAL A 997 -20.51 -35.43 9.74
C VAL A 997 -21.37 -35.05 8.53
N ASP A 998 -20.72 -34.74 7.40
CA ASP A 998 -21.39 -34.37 6.16
C ASP A 998 -21.26 -35.52 5.14
N PHE A 999 -22.38 -36.17 4.85
CA PHE A 999 -22.46 -37.23 3.83
C PHE A 999 -22.85 -36.65 2.47
N LYS A 1000 -22.13 -37.07 1.43
CA LYS A 1000 -22.57 -36.93 0.04
C LYS A 1000 -23.27 -38.20 -0.39
N VAL A 1001 -24.44 -38.08 -1.01
CA VAL A 1001 -25.21 -39.21 -1.54
C VAL A 1001 -25.34 -39.06 -3.05
N SER A 1002 -24.64 -39.91 -3.80
CA SER A 1002 -24.55 -39.90 -5.27
C SER A 1002 -25.15 -41.17 -5.87
#